data_AF-A0A1H2MHR0-F1
#
_entry.id   AF-A0A1H2MHR0-F1
#
_cell.length_a   1.000
_cell.length_b   1.000
_cell.length_c   1.000
_cell.angle_alpha   90.00
_cell.angle_beta   90.00
_cell.angle_gamma   90.00
#
_symmetry.space_group_name_H-M   'P 1'
#
loop_
_entity.id
_entity.type
_entity.pdbx_description
1 polymer ?
#
loop_
_entity_poly.entity_id
_entity_poly.type
_entity_poly.pdbx_seq_one_letter_code
_entity_poly.pdbx_strand_id
1 'polypeptide(L)'
;MPAGTDATDSVLTAAGLTWQPVGRSAPTLDRVDLRLAPGERVLLAGASGSGKSTLLRALAGLLDETEGDLGGQVLLGDDDPQARPGAVGLLLQDPRSSVVAEHAGRDVAFGPENRAETPATVRARVPSALGAVGFPYGADRPTVALSGGEGARLALAGALALDPAVLLLDEPTAMLDPAAAARVVEAVLDAAATTGATLVVAEHQLGAWLDVCDRLVVLDRGRVLADGPVDVVLREQSEALLAAGVWVPGAPDPAPLLVDLPARARAAAGLRWSALSVAAPDGRVLLGDAQGGLAAGDGLAVVGPSGAGKSTLLRVLAGLDRPVAGEVDVRDAAGWTPLTDVARGSTALARRVGWAPQDSEAAFTARTVLEEVRATGAALRADDPHADDLHARAADEARADLLLDALGLAALRDESPYALSGGEQRRLVLAAALAHDPGLLLLDEPTVGQDRHTWAAVSGVVDAVRRSGAAVVATTHDPRLAARLGASLVLAGPATPAGSAAPDQQVRPVVEPGLPPAGRCNPLTLLGTALLAAVGSFGVDTFLVGVLTLAVTLLLAPLAVRRVRPALLRLLPVGLAALSVGWSTLLLNAGGAFSPGSGAVAGREVVRVLCLVVPGALLVGLLRPSSLVDALGQRLRLPARPVVAAGAGLLRIEDFGRSWRRMGETRHVRGLAPGRSPAARVRHGASLTLGLLVHALRSAQQLSVAMDARGFAAVRRRTYALPSTFGHRDLVCLASGVLLLVLPYALTPLLAP
;
A
#
# COMPACT_ATOMS: atom_id res chain seq x y z
N MET A 1 -26.19 41.68 -2.15
CA MET A 1 -27.39 40.88 -2.52
C MET A 1 -27.97 41.46 -3.80
N PRO A 2 -28.27 40.58 -4.77
CA PRO A 2 -29.65 40.28 -5.08
C PRO A 2 -29.99 38.88 -4.54
N ALA A 3 -31.17 38.80 -3.96
CA ALA A 3 -31.81 37.59 -3.50
C ALA A 3 -32.63 36.98 -4.64
N GLY A 4 -32.74 35.66 -4.68
CA GLY A 4 -33.76 34.93 -5.44
C GLY A 4 -33.27 34.19 -6.68
N THR A 5 -32.73 32.99 -6.47
CA THR A 5 -33.02 31.78 -7.26
C THR A 5 -32.77 30.57 -6.37
N ASP A 6 -33.87 30.00 -5.88
CA ASP A 6 -34.16 28.65 -5.35
C ASP A 6 -33.13 27.92 -4.49
N ALA A 7 -33.44 27.84 -3.20
CA ALA A 7 -32.76 27.01 -2.20
C ALA A 7 -33.19 25.51 -2.25
N THR A 8 -33.89 25.06 -3.29
CA THR A 8 -34.60 23.77 -3.28
C THR A 8 -34.06 22.68 -4.21
N ASP A 9 -32.99 22.93 -4.99
CA ASP A 9 -32.55 21.97 -6.02
C ASP A 9 -31.05 21.62 -5.96
N SER A 10 -30.42 21.67 -4.78
CA SER A 10 -29.05 21.16 -4.58
C SER A 10 -29.08 19.80 -3.87
N VAL A 11 -28.38 18.81 -4.43
CA VAL A 11 -28.20 17.50 -3.76
C VAL A 11 -27.24 17.63 -2.58
N LEU A 12 -26.24 18.52 -2.68
CA LEU A 12 -25.21 18.70 -1.65
C LEU A 12 -24.75 20.16 -1.63
N THR A 13 -24.64 20.73 -0.43
CA THR A 13 -24.17 22.10 -0.19
C THR A 13 -23.10 22.12 0.89
N ALA A 14 -21.98 22.79 0.61
CA ALA A 14 -20.99 23.21 1.60
C ALA A 14 -21.07 24.73 1.76
N ALA A 15 -21.17 25.22 2.99
CA ALA A 15 -21.32 26.65 3.29
C ALA A 15 -20.27 27.10 4.32
N GLY A 16 -19.45 28.08 3.94
CA GLY A 16 -18.41 28.67 4.78
C GLY A 16 -17.41 27.65 5.33
N LEU A 17 -17.15 26.57 4.59
CA LEU A 17 -16.40 25.42 5.07
C LEU A 17 -14.94 25.80 5.35
N THR A 18 -14.48 25.53 6.56
CA THR A 18 -13.09 25.74 7.01
C THR A 18 -12.58 24.46 7.64
N TRP A 19 -11.30 24.13 7.41
CA TRP A 19 -10.67 22.97 8.04
C TRP A 19 -9.22 23.24 8.35
N GLN A 20 -8.85 23.13 9.62
CA GLN A 20 -7.48 23.21 10.08
C GLN A 20 -7.09 21.93 10.82
N PRO A 21 -6.26 21.06 10.22
CA PRO A 21 -5.76 19.86 10.91
C PRO A 21 -4.97 20.21 12.18
N VAL A 22 -5.03 19.35 13.18
CA VAL A 22 -4.19 19.46 14.38
C VAL A 22 -2.71 19.55 13.99
N GLY A 23 -2.01 20.52 14.57
CA GLY A 23 -0.57 20.72 14.36
C GLY A 23 -0.20 21.56 13.14
N ARG A 24 -1.15 21.99 12.31
CA ARG A 24 -0.88 22.98 11.25
C ARG A 24 -1.15 24.41 11.71
N SER A 25 -0.31 25.34 11.26
CA SER A 25 -0.44 26.78 11.55
C SER A 25 -1.46 27.50 10.66
N ALA A 26 -1.87 26.88 9.55
CA ALA A 26 -2.79 27.46 8.58
C ALA A 26 -3.87 26.45 8.18
N PRO A 27 -5.10 26.92 7.88
CA PRO A 27 -6.18 26.06 7.43
C PRO A 27 -5.89 25.48 6.03
N THR A 28 -6.27 24.23 5.84
CA THR A 28 -6.22 23.54 4.52
C THR A 28 -7.42 23.93 3.66
N LEU A 29 -8.57 24.24 4.27
CA LEU A 29 -9.75 24.81 3.62
C LEU A 29 -10.11 26.13 4.32
N ASP A 30 -10.39 27.17 3.56
CA ASP A 30 -10.68 28.52 4.09
C ASP A 30 -11.93 29.10 3.42
N ARG A 31 -13.07 28.94 4.11
CA ARG A 31 -14.39 29.47 3.74
C ARG A 31 -14.79 29.08 2.33
N VAL A 32 -14.79 27.78 2.07
CA VAL A 32 -15.25 27.19 0.80
C VAL A 32 -16.78 27.14 0.80
N ASP A 33 -17.37 27.80 -0.19
CA ASP A 33 -18.79 27.70 -0.53
C ASP A 33 -18.93 26.90 -1.83
N LEU A 34 -19.71 25.82 -1.81
CA LEU A 34 -19.95 24.97 -2.98
C LEU A 34 -21.37 24.42 -2.96
N ARG A 35 -22.04 24.42 -4.10
CA ARG A 35 -23.37 23.82 -4.29
C ARG A 35 -23.36 22.91 -5.49
N LEU A 36 -23.85 21.69 -5.31
CA LEU A 36 -23.94 20.67 -6.34
C LEU A 36 -25.42 20.40 -6.66
N ALA A 37 -25.79 20.51 -7.92
CA ALA A 37 -27.12 20.17 -8.41
C ALA A 37 -27.23 18.65 -8.71
N PRO A 38 -28.43 18.03 -8.59
CA PRO A 38 -28.64 16.64 -8.95
C PRO A 38 -28.19 16.33 -10.39
N GLY A 39 -27.35 15.31 -10.54
CA GLY A 39 -26.85 14.84 -11.84
C GLY A 39 -25.74 15.72 -12.46
N GLU A 40 -25.34 16.80 -11.78
CA GLU A 40 -24.24 17.66 -12.22
C GLU A 40 -22.90 16.91 -12.22
N ARG A 41 -22.05 17.16 -13.22
CA ARG A 41 -20.70 16.61 -13.29
C ARG A 41 -19.67 17.73 -13.13
N VAL A 42 -19.00 17.74 -11.99
CA VAL A 42 -18.05 18.78 -11.59
C VAL A 42 -16.62 18.24 -11.64
N LEU A 43 -15.74 18.96 -12.34
CA LEU A 43 -14.30 18.75 -12.30
C LEU A 43 -13.67 19.67 -11.26
N LEU A 44 -13.02 19.10 -10.25
CA LEU A 44 -12.31 19.81 -9.20
C LEU A 44 -10.80 19.83 -9.49
N ALA A 45 -10.28 20.99 -9.87
CA ALA A 45 -8.88 21.19 -10.22
C ALA A 45 -8.12 21.98 -9.16
N GLY A 46 -6.78 21.94 -9.21
CA GLY A 46 -5.92 22.71 -8.32
C GLY A 46 -4.53 22.08 -8.16
N ALA A 47 -3.55 22.89 -7.79
CA ALA A 47 -2.19 22.42 -7.49
C ALA A 47 -2.16 21.38 -6.36
N SER A 48 -1.03 20.68 -6.20
CA SER A 48 -0.87 19.72 -5.11
C SER A 48 -0.89 20.47 -3.78
N GLY A 49 -1.64 19.97 -2.81
CA GLY A 49 -1.84 20.65 -1.52
C GLY A 49 -2.87 21.79 -1.51
N SER A 50 -3.62 22.02 -2.61
CA SER A 50 -4.66 23.07 -2.64
C SER A 50 -5.92 22.77 -1.81
N GLY A 51 -6.06 21.55 -1.28
CA GLY A 51 -7.19 21.13 -0.45
C GLY A 51 -8.22 20.22 -1.14
N LYS A 52 -8.02 19.77 -2.38
CA LYS A 52 -8.97 18.93 -3.14
C LYS A 52 -9.46 17.70 -2.36
N SER A 53 -8.54 16.81 -1.97
CA SER A 53 -8.87 15.58 -1.24
C SER A 53 -9.51 15.88 0.13
N THR A 54 -9.10 16.98 0.78
CA THR A 54 -9.70 17.44 2.04
C THR A 54 -11.12 17.91 1.82
N LEU A 55 -11.40 18.65 0.74
CA LEU A 55 -12.75 19.05 0.36
C LEU A 55 -13.61 17.82 0.09
N LEU A 56 -13.15 16.85 -0.70
CA LEU A 56 -13.90 15.62 -0.95
C LEU A 56 -14.23 14.85 0.34
N ARG A 57 -13.29 14.77 1.30
CA ARG A 57 -13.56 14.16 2.62
C ARG A 57 -14.57 14.96 3.43
N ALA A 58 -14.52 16.29 3.39
CA ALA A 58 -15.53 17.13 4.03
C ALA A 58 -16.92 16.90 3.43
N LEU A 59 -17.02 16.87 2.09
CA LEU A 59 -18.29 16.63 1.38
C LEU A 59 -18.86 15.22 1.70
N ALA A 60 -17.99 14.24 1.93
CA ALA A 60 -18.39 12.91 2.39
C ALA A 60 -18.73 12.82 3.88
N GLY A 61 -18.57 13.92 4.65
CA GLY A 61 -18.75 13.93 6.10
C GLY A 61 -17.70 13.09 6.83
N LEU A 62 -16.45 13.04 6.36
CA LEU A 62 -15.39 12.19 6.93
C LEU A 62 -14.31 12.98 7.71
N LEU A 63 -14.48 14.30 7.87
CA LEU A 63 -13.60 15.08 8.74
C LEU A 63 -14.10 14.99 10.18
N ASP A 64 -13.21 14.59 11.10
CA ASP A 64 -13.51 14.40 12.52
C ASP A 64 -12.96 15.58 13.32
N GLU A 65 -13.78 16.24 14.14
CA GLU A 65 -13.37 17.37 14.99
C GLU A 65 -12.25 17.03 15.99
N THR A 66 -12.02 15.74 16.26
CA THR A 66 -10.87 15.30 17.07
C THR A 66 -9.54 15.39 16.33
N GLU A 67 -9.55 15.48 14.99
CA GLU A 67 -8.37 15.57 14.13
C GLU A 67 -8.09 17.01 13.65
N GLY A 68 -8.95 17.98 13.96
CA GLY A 68 -8.78 19.37 13.56
C GLY A 68 -10.03 20.22 13.81
N ASP A 69 -9.88 21.52 13.58
CA ASP A 69 -10.97 22.48 13.71
C ASP A 69 -11.77 22.51 12.40
N LEU A 70 -12.99 21.97 12.44
CA LEU A 70 -13.98 22.04 11.37
C LEU A 70 -14.93 23.21 11.63
N GLY A 71 -15.06 24.11 10.67
CA GLY A 71 -16.06 25.18 10.70
C GLY A 71 -16.89 25.22 9.43
N GLY A 72 -18.06 25.87 9.51
CA GLY A 72 -19.06 25.81 8.44
C GLY A 72 -19.90 24.54 8.52
N GLN A 73 -20.60 24.19 7.44
CA GLN A 73 -21.44 22.99 7.41
C GLN A 73 -21.49 22.36 6.01
N VAL A 74 -21.71 21.05 5.96
CA VAL A 74 -22.02 20.29 4.75
C VAL A 74 -23.39 19.64 4.94
N LEU A 75 -24.28 19.83 3.96
CA LEU A 75 -25.62 19.27 3.95
C LEU A 75 -25.84 18.46 2.67
N LEU A 76 -26.42 17.27 2.81
CA LEU A 76 -26.93 16.42 1.74
C LEU A 76 -28.47 16.55 1.72
N GLY A 77 -28.99 17.44 0.87
CA GLY A 77 -30.34 17.99 1.05
C GLY A 77 -30.42 18.77 2.36
N ASP A 78 -31.24 18.31 3.31
CA ASP A 78 -31.38 18.89 4.64
C ASP A 78 -30.61 18.13 5.74
N ASP A 79 -30.05 16.96 5.41
CA ASP A 79 -29.40 16.06 6.37
C ASP A 79 -27.88 16.24 6.37
N ASP A 80 -27.22 15.88 7.47
CA ASP A 80 -25.78 15.66 7.49
C ASP A 80 -25.41 14.44 6.62
N PRO A 81 -24.35 14.47 5.80
CA PRO A 81 -23.89 13.31 5.03
C PRO A 81 -23.72 12.03 5.87
N GLN A 82 -23.26 12.13 7.13
CA GLN A 82 -23.10 11.00 8.04
C GLN A 82 -24.44 10.42 8.51
N ALA A 83 -25.51 11.22 8.53
CA ALA A 83 -26.86 10.74 8.85
C ALA A 83 -27.45 9.85 7.75
N ARG A 84 -26.88 9.89 6.54
CA ARG A 84 -27.25 9.04 5.40
C ARG A 84 -26.06 8.21 4.88
N PRO A 85 -25.62 7.18 5.62
CA PRO A 85 -24.44 6.39 5.28
C PRO A 85 -24.49 5.79 3.87
N GLY A 86 -23.48 6.12 3.06
CA GLY A 86 -23.34 5.65 1.68
C GLY A 86 -24.21 6.39 0.66
N ALA A 87 -24.92 7.46 1.03
CA ALA A 87 -25.55 8.36 0.06
C ALA A 87 -24.51 9.23 -0.66
N VAL A 88 -23.34 9.45 -0.04
CA VAL A 88 -22.14 9.97 -0.69
C VAL A 88 -21.14 8.82 -0.81
N GLY A 89 -20.82 8.43 -2.04
CA GLY A 89 -19.76 7.46 -2.33
C GLY A 89 -18.43 8.20 -2.51
N LEU A 90 -17.36 7.73 -1.88
CA LEU A 90 -16.02 8.31 -2.02
C LEU A 90 -15.03 7.25 -2.50
N LEU A 91 -14.36 7.53 -3.62
CA LEU A 91 -13.17 6.81 -4.07
C LEU A 91 -11.94 7.61 -3.62
N LEU A 92 -11.07 6.99 -2.81
CA LEU A 92 -9.83 7.59 -2.31
C LEU A 92 -8.69 7.51 -3.34
N GLN A 93 -7.72 8.44 -3.22
CA GLN A 93 -6.53 8.54 -4.07
C GLN A 93 -5.72 7.24 -4.23
N ASP A 94 -5.65 6.40 -3.18
CA ASP A 94 -5.06 5.06 -3.28
C ASP A 94 -6.15 3.98 -3.19
N PRO A 95 -6.65 3.47 -4.33
CA PRO A 95 -7.68 2.45 -4.36
C PRO A 95 -7.25 1.13 -3.69
N ARG A 96 -5.96 0.79 -3.70
CA ARG A 96 -5.48 -0.46 -3.07
C ARG A 96 -5.55 -0.38 -1.56
N SER A 97 -5.23 0.78 -1.02
CA SER A 97 -5.39 1.04 0.41
C SER A 97 -6.85 1.03 0.87
N SER A 98 -7.80 1.09 -0.08
CA SER A 98 -9.23 0.98 0.19
C SER A 98 -9.76 -0.46 0.21
N VAL A 99 -8.94 -1.49 -0.05
CA VAL A 99 -9.40 -2.88 0.02
C VAL A 99 -9.57 -3.32 1.47
N VAL A 100 -10.72 -3.92 1.78
CA VAL A 100 -11.16 -4.40 3.10
C VAL A 100 -11.44 -5.90 3.15
N ALA A 101 -11.46 -6.59 2.01
CA ALA A 101 -11.73 -8.02 1.94
C ALA A 101 -10.74 -8.79 1.05
N GLU A 102 -10.65 -10.12 1.26
CA GLU A 102 -9.76 -11.03 0.52
C GLU A 102 -10.11 -11.17 -0.96
N HIS A 103 -11.40 -11.02 -1.29
CA HIS A 103 -11.95 -11.33 -2.61
C HIS A 103 -12.82 -10.18 -3.10
N ALA A 104 -12.77 -9.93 -4.41
CA ALA A 104 -13.46 -8.81 -5.04
C ALA A 104 -14.94 -8.71 -4.65
N GLY A 105 -15.69 -9.80 -4.71
CA GLY A 105 -17.11 -9.79 -4.38
C GLY A 105 -17.41 -9.49 -2.92
N ARG A 106 -16.53 -9.91 -2.00
CA ARG A 106 -16.65 -9.59 -0.56
C ARG A 106 -16.31 -8.13 -0.28
N ASP A 107 -15.38 -7.56 -1.04
CA ASP A 107 -15.01 -6.15 -0.92
C ASP A 107 -16.18 -5.25 -1.37
N VAL A 108 -16.79 -5.57 -2.50
CA VAL A 108 -17.97 -4.86 -3.03
C VAL A 108 -19.18 -5.01 -2.11
N ALA A 109 -19.37 -6.18 -1.48
CA ALA A 109 -20.45 -6.41 -0.54
C ALA A 109 -20.33 -5.60 0.76
N PHE A 110 -19.14 -5.08 1.10
CA PHE A 110 -18.85 -4.46 2.39
C PHE A 110 -19.79 -3.29 2.73
N GLY A 111 -19.99 -2.38 1.77
CA GLY A 111 -20.86 -1.21 1.95
C GLY A 111 -22.32 -1.59 2.19
N PRO A 112 -22.95 -2.35 1.28
CA PRO A 112 -24.32 -2.85 1.47
C PRO A 112 -24.53 -3.65 2.76
N GLU A 113 -23.54 -4.45 3.19
CA GLU A 113 -23.58 -5.17 4.48
C GLU A 113 -23.62 -4.21 5.68
N ASN A 114 -22.87 -3.11 5.62
CA ASN A 114 -22.84 -2.06 6.66
C ASN A 114 -24.14 -1.25 6.70
N ARG A 115 -24.82 -1.09 5.57
CA ARG A 115 -26.17 -0.51 5.47
C ARG A 115 -27.28 -1.46 5.95
N ALA A 116 -26.91 -2.65 6.41
CA ALA A 116 -27.83 -3.70 6.85
C ALA A 116 -28.85 -4.11 5.77
N GLU A 117 -28.47 -4.02 4.49
CA GLU A 117 -29.32 -4.48 3.38
C GLU A 117 -29.51 -6.00 3.43
N THR A 118 -30.63 -6.49 2.89
CA THR A 118 -30.92 -7.93 2.96
C THR A 118 -29.85 -8.76 2.22
N PRO A 119 -29.51 -9.98 2.68
CA PRO A 119 -28.53 -10.82 1.99
C PRO A 119 -28.88 -11.13 0.52
N ALA A 120 -30.17 -11.07 0.15
CA ALA A 120 -30.60 -11.18 -1.24
C ALA A 120 -30.24 -9.94 -2.04
N THR A 121 -30.53 -8.74 -1.50
CA THR A 121 -30.17 -7.45 -2.10
C THR A 121 -28.66 -7.33 -2.29
N VAL A 122 -27.87 -7.64 -1.25
CA VAL A 122 -26.40 -7.56 -1.35
C VAL A 122 -25.86 -8.49 -2.43
N ARG A 123 -26.35 -9.73 -2.51
CA ARG A 123 -25.93 -10.69 -3.54
C ARG A 123 -26.34 -10.30 -4.96
N ALA A 124 -27.42 -9.52 -5.12
CA ALA A 124 -27.84 -8.97 -6.41
C ALA A 124 -27.04 -7.71 -6.80
N ARG A 125 -26.66 -6.89 -5.80
CA ARG A 125 -25.92 -5.63 -6.00
C ARG A 125 -24.49 -5.87 -6.49
N VAL A 126 -23.82 -6.90 -5.98
CA VAL A 126 -22.40 -7.15 -6.31
C VAL A 126 -22.16 -7.42 -7.80
N PRO A 127 -22.89 -8.33 -8.48
CA PRO A 127 -22.76 -8.49 -9.93
C PRO A 127 -23.05 -7.20 -10.70
N SER A 128 -24.09 -6.45 -10.30
CA SER A 128 -24.42 -5.17 -10.94
C SER A 128 -23.29 -4.16 -10.84
N ALA A 129 -22.68 -4.01 -9.66
CA ALA A 129 -21.58 -3.07 -9.45
C ALA A 129 -20.28 -3.51 -10.16
N LEU A 130 -19.95 -4.80 -10.15
CA LEU A 130 -18.79 -5.34 -10.88
C LEU A 130 -18.98 -5.20 -12.40
N GLY A 131 -20.20 -5.42 -12.90
CA GLY A 131 -20.58 -5.22 -14.29
C GLY A 131 -20.49 -3.76 -14.73
N ALA A 132 -21.00 -2.84 -13.91
CA ALA A 132 -21.01 -1.40 -14.21
C ALA A 132 -19.60 -0.80 -14.43
N VAL A 133 -18.59 -1.36 -13.76
CA VAL A 133 -17.20 -0.92 -13.93
C VAL A 133 -16.42 -1.75 -14.95
N GLY A 134 -17.07 -2.68 -15.66
CA GLY A 134 -16.40 -3.59 -16.58
C GLY A 134 -15.31 -4.45 -15.91
N PHE A 135 -15.52 -4.88 -14.66
CA PHE A 135 -14.54 -5.72 -13.96
C PHE A 135 -14.47 -7.09 -14.64
N PRO A 136 -13.35 -7.43 -15.31
CA PRO A 136 -13.31 -8.57 -16.22
C PRO A 136 -13.04 -9.90 -15.50
N TYR A 137 -13.05 -9.91 -14.17
CA TYR A 137 -12.78 -11.09 -13.35
C TYR A 137 -14.02 -11.46 -12.53
N GLY A 138 -14.03 -12.69 -12.01
CA GLY A 138 -15.12 -13.14 -11.14
C GLY A 138 -15.06 -12.54 -9.74
N ALA A 139 -16.16 -12.68 -8.99
CA ALA A 139 -16.25 -12.25 -7.60
C ALA A 139 -15.21 -12.92 -6.68
N ASP A 140 -14.75 -14.11 -7.05
CA ASP A 140 -13.76 -14.91 -6.32
C ASP A 140 -12.31 -14.51 -6.64
N ARG A 141 -12.08 -13.43 -7.39
CA ARG A 141 -10.72 -12.93 -7.68
C ARG A 141 -10.07 -12.45 -6.37
N PRO A 142 -8.89 -12.96 -5.98
CA PRO A 142 -8.17 -12.47 -4.81
C PRO A 142 -7.74 -11.02 -5.01
N THR A 143 -8.01 -10.16 -4.03
CA THR A 143 -7.72 -8.72 -4.10
C THR A 143 -6.22 -8.44 -4.12
N VAL A 144 -5.43 -9.27 -3.44
CA VAL A 144 -3.96 -9.22 -3.44
C VAL A 144 -3.33 -9.45 -4.83
N ALA A 145 -4.08 -10.03 -5.77
CA ALA A 145 -3.62 -10.32 -7.13
C ALA A 145 -4.00 -9.24 -8.14
N LEU A 146 -4.62 -8.14 -7.71
CA LEU A 146 -5.08 -7.07 -8.59
C LEU A 146 -3.95 -6.09 -8.92
N SER A 147 -3.87 -5.70 -10.19
CA SER A 147 -3.05 -4.55 -10.60
C SER A 147 -3.62 -3.22 -10.05
N GLY A 148 -2.90 -2.10 -10.19
CA GLY A 148 -3.36 -0.80 -9.69
C GLY A 148 -4.68 -0.38 -10.32
N GLY A 149 -4.78 -0.41 -11.64
CA GLY A 149 -6.02 -0.08 -12.37
C GLY A 149 -7.15 -1.09 -12.14
N GLU A 150 -6.85 -2.36 -11.87
CA GLU A 150 -7.87 -3.34 -11.46
C GLU A 150 -8.39 -3.06 -10.05
N GLY A 151 -7.52 -2.65 -9.13
CA GLY A 151 -7.89 -2.18 -7.80
C GLY A 151 -8.75 -0.92 -7.85
N ALA A 152 -8.43 0.03 -8.74
CA ALA A 152 -9.24 1.23 -8.98
C ALA A 152 -10.67 0.88 -9.42
N ARG A 153 -10.84 -0.02 -10.40
CA ARG A 153 -12.16 -0.50 -10.82
C ARG A 153 -12.91 -1.21 -9.69
N LEU A 154 -12.23 -2.06 -8.90
CA LEU A 154 -12.85 -2.73 -7.76
C LEU A 154 -13.32 -1.74 -6.69
N ALA A 155 -12.50 -0.75 -6.35
CA ALA A 155 -12.86 0.27 -5.37
C ALA A 155 -14.04 1.12 -5.86
N LEU A 156 -14.07 1.47 -7.16
CA LEU A 156 -15.23 2.12 -7.78
C LEU A 156 -16.49 1.25 -7.68
N ALA A 157 -16.41 -0.05 -7.97
CA ALA A 157 -17.53 -0.97 -7.78
C ALA A 157 -18.02 -1.00 -6.32
N GLY A 158 -17.10 -0.96 -5.36
CA GLY A 158 -17.44 -0.87 -3.94
C GLY A 158 -18.19 0.41 -3.57
N ALA A 159 -17.81 1.55 -4.15
CA ALA A 159 -18.52 2.82 -3.97
C ALA A 159 -19.91 2.80 -4.63
N LEU A 160 -20.02 2.24 -5.84
CA LEU A 160 -21.28 2.15 -6.59
C LEU A 160 -22.27 1.16 -5.98
N ALA A 161 -21.78 0.11 -5.32
CA ALA A 161 -22.65 -0.84 -4.62
C ALA A 161 -23.49 -0.18 -3.52
N LEU A 162 -23.10 0.98 -3.01
CA LEU A 162 -23.88 1.76 -2.06
C LEU A 162 -25.08 2.48 -2.67
N ASP A 163 -25.19 2.51 -4.00
CA ASP A 163 -26.23 3.26 -4.72
C ASP A 163 -26.21 4.76 -4.33
N PRO A 164 -25.07 5.46 -4.50
CA PRO A 164 -24.89 6.80 -3.97
C PRO A 164 -25.63 7.86 -4.79
N ALA A 165 -26.13 8.90 -4.12
CA ALA A 165 -26.69 10.10 -4.78
C ALA A 165 -25.60 11.06 -5.27
N VAL A 166 -24.44 11.05 -4.60
CA VAL A 166 -23.25 11.82 -4.97
C VAL A 166 -22.04 10.89 -4.98
N LEU A 167 -21.30 10.87 -6.09
CA LEU A 167 -20.07 10.13 -6.25
C LEU A 167 -18.88 11.11 -6.30
N LEU A 168 -17.99 10.99 -5.32
CA LEU A 168 -16.78 11.79 -5.18
C LEU A 168 -15.58 10.93 -5.55
N LEU A 169 -14.77 11.38 -6.51
CA LEU A 169 -13.60 10.65 -6.99
C LEU A 169 -12.33 11.48 -6.75
N ASP A 170 -11.44 10.98 -5.91
CA ASP A 170 -10.15 11.61 -5.61
C ASP A 170 -9.05 11.02 -6.52
N GLU A 171 -8.70 11.73 -7.58
CA GLU A 171 -7.68 11.35 -8.57
C GLU A 171 -7.85 9.92 -9.15
N PRO A 172 -9.04 9.57 -9.68
CA PRO A 172 -9.35 8.21 -10.14
C PRO A 172 -8.44 7.70 -11.28
N THR A 173 -7.84 8.61 -12.05
CA THR A 173 -6.95 8.26 -13.16
C THR A 173 -5.46 8.41 -12.82
N ALA A 174 -5.12 8.81 -11.60
CA ALA A 174 -3.73 8.94 -11.19
C ALA A 174 -3.01 7.59 -11.21
N MET A 175 -1.74 7.63 -11.59
CA MET A 175 -0.86 6.45 -11.68
C MET A 175 -1.32 5.36 -12.67
N LEU A 176 -2.28 5.66 -13.55
CA LEU A 176 -2.73 4.77 -14.61
C LEU A 176 -2.08 5.13 -15.95
N ASP A 177 -1.82 4.12 -16.75
CA ASP A 177 -1.49 4.33 -18.16
C ASP A 177 -2.70 4.86 -18.93
N PRO A 178 -2.52 5.55 -20.08
CA PRO A 178 -3.62 6.18 -20.81
C PRO A 178 -4.78 5.24 -21.17
N ALA A 179 -4.50 3.98 -21.53
CA ALA A 179 -5.53 3.01 -21.87
C ALA A 179 -6.30 2.54 -20.63
N ALA A 180 -5.63 2.39 -19.48
CA ALA A 180 -6.28 2.10 -18.22
C ALA A 180 -7.11 3.30 -17.70
N ALA A 181 -6.59 4.52 -17.83
CA ALA A 181 -7.31 5.75 -17.47
C ALA A 181 -8.61 5.90 -18.27
N ALA A 182 -8.55 5.73 -19.61
CA ALA A 182 -9.72 5.80 -20.47
C ALA A 182 -10.82 4.81 -20.05
N ARG A 183 -10.45 3.56 -19.72
CA ARG A 183 -11.39 2.55 -19.23
C ARG A 183 -12.00 2.90 -17.87
N VAL A 184 -11.25 3.60 -17.00
CA VAL A 184 -11.78 4.06 -15.70
C VAL A 184 -12.77 5.20 -15.92
N VAL A 185 -12.45 6.16 -16.81
CA VAL A 185 -13.37 7.26 -17.16
C VAL A 185 -14.67 6.70 -17.74
N GLU A 186 -14.59 5.77 -18.70
CA GLU A 186 -15.76 5.10 -19.29
C GLU A 186 -16.62 4.43 -18.19
N ALA A 187 -16.00 3.62 -17.33
CA ALA A 187 -16.67 2.96 -16.21
C ALA A 187 -17.35 3.96 -15.24
N VAL A 188 -16.72 5.11 -14.96
CA VAL A 188 -17.30 6.16 -14.11
C VAL A 188 -18.53 6.78 -14.77
N LEU A 189 -18.44 7.09 -16.06
CA LEU A 189 -19.53 7.73 -16.81
C LEU A 189 -20.72 6.79 -16.96
N ASP A 190 -20.49 5.52 -17.31
CA ASP A 190 -21.54 4.50 -17.39
C ASP A 190 -22.24 4.30 -16.05
N ALA A 191 -21.46 4.29 -14.97
CA ALA A 191 -22.01 4.18 -13.62
C ALA A 191 -22.81 5.41 -13.20
N ALA A 192 -22.31 6.62 -13.47
CA ALA A 192 -23.03 7.86 -13.19
C ALA A 192 -24.34 7.95 -14.00
N ALA A 193 -24.30 7.56 -15.28
CA ALA A 193 -25.48 7.53 -16.14
C ALA A 193 -26.52 6.49 -15.68
N THR A 194 -26.07 5.32 -15.22
CA THR A 194 -26.96 4.24 -14.74
C THR A 194 -27.63 4.60 -13.42
N THR A 195 -26.92 5.29 -12.53
CA THR A 195 -27.39 5.63 -11.17
C THR A 195 -28.06 6.99 -11.07
N GLY A 196 -27.81 7.90 -12.01
CA GLY A 196 -28.20 9.30 -11.91
C GLY A 196 -27.42 10.07 -10.85
N ALA A 197 -26.30 9.53 -10.37
CA ALA A 197 -25.49 10.13 -9.32
C ALA A 197 -24.84 11.44 -9.80
N THR A 198 -24.80 12.42 -8.90
CA THR A 198 -24.04 13.66 -9.09
C THR A 198 -22.56 13.34 -8.96
N LEU A 199 -21.72 13.80 -9.88
CA LEU A 199 -20.32 13.39 -9.97
C LEU A 199 -19.40 14.57 -9.64
N VAL A 200 -18.46 14.37 -8.72
CA VAL A 200 -17.34 15.30 -8.48
C VAL A 200 -16.04 14.55 -8.65
N VAL A 201 -15.20 15.01 -9.57
CA VAL A 201 -13.91 14.37 -9.87
C VAL A 201 -12.78 15.34 -9.58
N ALA A 202 -11.93 15.02 -8.62
CA ALA A 202 -10.70 15.76 -8.38
C ALA A 202 -9.58 15.21 -9.25
N GLU A 203 -8.94 16.07 -10.05
CA GLU A 203 -7.85 15.67 -10.92
C GLU A 203 -6.76 16.74 -11.06
N HIS A 204 -5.56 16.26 -11.34
CA HIS A 204 -4.44 17.11 -11.72
C HIS A 204 -4.35 17.28 -13.24
N GLN A 205 -4.58 16.20 -13.98
CA GLN A 205 -4.57 16.21 -15.43
C GLN A 205 -6.00 16.23 -15.95
N LEU A 206 -6.45 17.41 -16.36
CA LEU A 206 -7.86 17.65 -16.70
C LEU A 206 -8.30 16.93 -17.98
N GLY A 207 -7.36 16.63 -18.89
CA GLY A 207 -7.66 16.25 -20.27
C GLY A 207 -8.69 15.14 -20.45
N ALA A 208 -8.67 14.10 -19.61
CA ALA A 208 -9.61 12.98 -19.73
C ALA A 208 -11.05 13.31 -19.27
N TRP A 209 -11.25 14.44 -18.60
CA TRP A 209 -12.50 14.82 -17.94
C TRP A 209 -13.18 16.05 -18.54
N LEU A 210 -12.45 16.86 -19.32
CA LEU A 210 -12.97 18.15 -19.81
C LEU A 210 -14.18 18.03 -20.70
N ASP A 211 -14.23 17.00 -21.55
CA ASP A 211 -15.34 16.80 -22.50
C ASP A 211 -16.57 16.15 -21.83
N VAL A 212 -16.43 15.70 -20.59
CA VAL A 212 -17.46 14.90 -19.89
C VAL A 212 -17.94 15.53 -18.58
N CYS A 213 -17.33 16.63 -18.14
CA CYS A 213 -17.76 17.44 -17.02
C CYS A 213 -18.39 18.75 -17.50
N ASP A 214 -19.41 19.22 -16.80
CA ASP A 214 -20.19 20.40 -17.17
C ASP A 214 -19.61 21.67 -16.55
N ARG A 215 -18.95 21.54 -15.39
CA ARG A 215 -18.45 22.65 -14.56
C ARG A 215 -17.04 22.38 -14.04
N LEU A 216 -16.22 23.42 -14.02
CA LEU A 216 -14.86 23.42 -13.48
C LEU A 216 -14.80 24.28 -12.22
N VAL A 217 -14.41 23.66 -11.10
CA VAL A 217 -14.12 24.33 -9.83
C VAL A 217 -12.63 24.22 -9.57
N VAL A 218 -11.95 25.33 -9.32
CA VAL A 218 -10.50 25.36 -9.11
C VAL A 218 -10.21 25.82 -7.71
N LEU A 219 -9.43 25.02 -6.97
CA LEU A 219 -8.94 25.39 -5.64
C LEU A 219 -7.49 25.90 -5.72
N ASP A 220 -7.25 27.04 -5.09
CA ASP A 220 -5.91 27.55 -4.76
C ASP A 220 -5.83 27.81 -3.25
N ARG A 221 -4.83 27.21 -2.59
CA ARG A 221 -4.55 27.40 -1.15
C ARG A 221 -5.80 27.37 -0.26
N GLY A 222 -6.65 26.37 -0.45
CA GLY A 222 -7.86 26.16 0.36
C GLY A 222 -9.05 27.03 0.02
N ARG A 223 -8.98 27.86 -1.04
CA ARG A 223 -10.06 28.74 -1.51
C ARG A 223 -10.45 28.44 -2.95
N VAL A 224 -11.70 28.73 -3.29
CA VAL A 224 -12.18 28.65 -4.67
C VAL A 224 -11.61 29.82 -5.46
N LEU A 225 -10.74 29.51 -6.42
CA LEU A 225 -10.14 30.45 -7.37
C LEU A 225 -11.09 30.72 -8.55
N ALA A 226 -11.69 29.66 -9.08
CA ALA A 226 -12.58 29.71 -10.23
C ALA A 226 -13.74 28.73 -10.06
N ASP A 227 -14.91 29.10 -10.56
CA ASP A 227 -16.11 28.28 -10.53
C ASP A 227 -17.02 28.66 -11.70
N GLY A 228 -17.27 27.73 -12.63
CA GLY A 228 -18.15 27.96 -13.76
C GLY A 228 -18.05 26.88 -14.84
N PRO A 229 -18.72 27.06 -16.00
CA PRO A 229 -18.63 26.14 -17.12
C PRO A 229 -17.18 25.92 -17.56
N VAL A 230 -16.84 24.67 -17.91
CA VAL A 230 -15.45 24.26 -18.21
C VAL A 230 -14.81 25.13 -19.28
N ASP A 231 -15.50 25.36 -20.39
CA ASP A 231 -15.04 26.15 -21.54
C ASP A 231 -14.83 27.62 -21.19
N VAL A 232 -15.73 28.21 -20.40
CA VAL A 232 -15.67 29.60 -19.93
C VAL A 232 -14.46 29.79 -19.01
N VAL A 233 -14.30 28.92 -18.00
CA VAL A 233 -13.20 29.02 -17.03
C VAL A 233 -11.84 28.84 -17.73
N LEU A 234 -11.71 27.84 -18.61
CA LEU A 234 -10.46 27.61 -19.35
C LEU A 234 -10.10 28.77 -20.28
N ARG A 235 -11.09 29.39 -20.93
CA ARG A 235 -10.87 30.51 -21.86
C ARG A 235 -10.57 31.82 -21.14
N GLU A 236 -11.33 32.14 -20.09
CA GLU A 236 -11.28 33.47 -19.45
C GLU A 236 -10.26 33.55 -18.32
N GLN A 237 -9.92 32.42 -17.69
CA GLN A 237 -9.04 32.40 -16.52
C GLN A 237 -7.74 31.61 -16.74
N SER A 238 -7.43 31.23 -17.98
CA SER A 238 -6.24 30.44 -18.35
C SER A 238 -4.95 30.88 -17.66
N GLU A 239 -4.65 32.18 -17.70
CA GLU A 239 -3.43 32.73 -17.09
C GLU A 239 -3.40 32.55 -15.57
N ALA A 240 -4.53 32.79 -14.89
CA ALA A 240 -4.65 32.60 -13.45
C ALA A 240 -4.49 31.12 -13.07
N LEU A 241 -5.06 30.21 -13.86
CA LEU A 241 -4.91 28.76 -13.68
C LEU A 241 -3.46 28.31 -13.81
N LEU A 242 -2.76 28.80 -14.86
CA LEU A 242 -1.34 28.50 -15.08
C LEU A 242 -0.46 29.07 -13.95
N ALA A 243 -0.76 30.28 -13.48
CA ALA A 243 -0.09 30.91 -12.35
C ALA A 243 -0.34 30.15 -11.04
N ALA A 244 -1.50 29.54 -10.88
CA ALA A 244 -1.84 28.67 -9.75
C ALA A 244 -1.31 27.22 -9.89
N GLY A 245 -0.54 26.90 -10.94
CA GLY A 245 0.07 25.59 -11.13
C GLY A 245 -0.87 24.52 -11.70
N VAL A 246 -2.03 24.90 -12.23
CA VAL A 246 -2.99 23.98 -12.85
C VAL A 246 -2.55 23.64 -14.28
N TRP A 247 -2.78 22.38 -14.68
CA TRP A 247 -2.60 21.95 -16.07
C TRP A 247 -3.76 22.42 -16.94
N VAL A 248 -3.48 23.36 -17.85
CA VAL A 248 -4.44 23.85 -18.84
C VAL A 248 -4.13 23.20 -20.20
N PRO A 249 -5.08 22.52 -20.86
CA PRO A 249 -4.85 21.96 -22.19
C PRO A 249 -4.55 23.04 -23.23
N GLY A 250 -3.69 22.71 -24.20
CA GLY A 250 -3.27 23.64 -25.25
C GLY A 250 -2.28 24.72 -24.78
N ALA A 251 -2.11 24.90 -23.47
CA ALA A 251 -1.04 25.73 -22.95
C ALA A 251 0.33 25.06 -23.19
N PRO A 252 1.40 25.84 -23.40
CA PRO A 252 2.74 25.28 -23.55
C PRO A 252 3.14 24.50 -22.30
N ASP A 253 4.00 23.51 -22.45
CA ASP A 253 4.56 22.80 -21.31
C ASP A 253 5.36 23.77 -20.42
N PRO A 254 5.34 23.61 -19.09
CA PRO A 254 6.12 24.48 -18.22
C PRO A 254 7.61 24.29 -18.50
N ALA A 255 8.37 25.38 -18.54
CA ALA A 255 9.82 25.30 -18.65
C ALA A 255 10.39 24.67 -17.37
N PRO A 256 11.29 23.68 -17.46
CA PRO A 256 11.99 23.14 -16.30
C PRO A 256 12.72 24.25 -15.55
N LEU A 257 12.74 24.15 -14.22
CA LEU A 257 13.48 25.08 -13.38
C LEU A 257 14.97 24.98 -13.70
N LEU A 258 15.63 26.12 -13.90
CA LEU A 258 17.08 26.15 -14.03
C LEU A 258 17.69 25.97 -12.63
N VAL A 259 18.09 24.73 -12.34
CA VAL A 259 18.79 24.38 -11.10
C VAL A 259 20.29 24.28 -11.38
N ASP A 260 21.10 24.96 -10.57
CA ASP A 260 22.54 24.81 -10.59
C ASP A 260 22.98 23.88 -9.46
N LEU A 261 23.35 22.65 -9.83
CA LEU A 261 23.89 21.66 -8.90
C LEU A 261 25.38 21.51 -9.18
N PRO A 262 26.27 22.00 -8.30
CA PRO A 262 27.71 21.87 -8.51
C PRO A 262 28.08 20.38 -8.56
N ALA A 263 28.72 19.99 -9.67
CA ALA A 263 29.18 18.62 -9.86
C ALA A 263 30.30 18.31 -8.85
N ARG A 264 30.23 17.15 -8.19
CA ARG A 264 31.39 16.62 -7.47
C ARG A 264 32.21 15.81 -8.46
N ALA A 265 33.53 15.74 -8.26
CA ALA A 265 34.46 15.01 -9.13
C ALA A 265 34.21 13.48 -9.24
N ARG A 266 33.08 12.97 -8.74
CA ARG A 266 32.77 11.55 -8.55
C ARG A 266 31.89 10.91 -9.64
N ALA A 267 31.33 11.64 -10.60
CA ALA A 267 30.16 11.15 -11.34
C ALA A 267 30.36 10.93 -12.86
N ALA A 268 31.51 10.40 -13.32
CA ALA A 268 31.53 9.78 -14.64
C ALA A 268 31.05 8.33 -14.51
N ALA A 269 29.75 8.10 -14.66
CA ALA A 269 29.18 6.77 -14.59
C ALA A 269 28.47 6.37 -15.88
N GLY A 270 28.58 5.08 -16.20
CA GLY A 270 27.89 4.45 -17.32
C GLY A 270 27.21 3.18 -16.83
N LEU A 271 26.15 2.79 -17.51
CA LEU A 271 25.41 1.56 -17.27
C LEU A 271 25.45 0.74 -18.55
N ARG A 272 25.67 -0.57 -18.47
CA ARG A 272 25.48 -1.46 -19.63
C ARG A 272 24.87 -2.76 -19.18
N TRP A 273 24.13 -3.40 -20.07
CA TRP A 273 23.57 -4.72 -19.85
C TRP A 273 23.67 -5.56 -21.12
N SER A 274 23.89 -6.86 -20.93
CA SER A 274 24.09 -7.82 -22.01
C SER A 274 23.29 -9.08 -21.76
N ALA A 275 22.56 -9.53 -22.79
CA ALA A 275 21.67 -10.69 -22.74
C ALA A 275 20.67 -10.65 -21.57
N LEU A 276 20.24 -9.44 -21.19
CA LEU A 276 19.46 -9.20 -19.99
C LEU A 276 18.06 -9.77 -20.14
N SER A 277 17.75 -10.74 -19.28
CA SER A 277 16.41 -11.29 -19.14
C SER A 277 15.87 -11.04 -17.75
N VAL A 278 14.68 -10.45 -17.66
CA VAL A 278 13.99 -10.10 -16.43
C VAL A 278 12.63 -10.78 -16.43
N ALA A 279 12.28 -11.42 -15.31
CA ALA A 279 10.95 -12.00 -15.11
C ALA A 279 10.26 -11.38 -13.89
N ALA A 280 8.94 -11.39 -13.92
CA ALA A 280 8.11 -11.07 -12.78
C ALA A 280 8.22 -12.16 -11.70
N PRO A 281 7.80 -11.88 -10.45
CA PRO A 281 7.82 -12.85 -9.36
C PRO A 281 7.02 -14.14 -9.63
N ASP A 282 6.06 -14.08 -10.55
CA ASP A 282 5.25 -15.23 -11.01
C ASP A 282 5.93 -16.04 -12.14
N GLY A 283 7.14 -15.65 -12.55
CA GLY A 283 7.92 -16.31 -13.60
C GLY A 283 7.67 -15.80 -15.01
N ARG A 284 6.74 -14.85 -15.21
CA ARG A 284 6.49 -14.27 -16.53
C ARG A 284 7.70 -13.46 -17.00
N VAL A 285 8.24 -13.76 -18.19
CA VAL A 285 9.32 -12.96 -18.80
C VAL A 285 8.78 -11.57 -19.16
N LEU A 286 9.43 -10.53 -18.66
CA LEU A 286 9.10 -9.12 -18.87
C LEU A 286 9.98 -8.50 -19.95
N LEU A 287 11.25 -8.89 -19.96
CA LEU A 287 12.27 -8.49 -20.93
C LEU A 287 13.13 -9.72 -21.20
N GLY A 288 13.41 -10.03 -22.47
CA GLY A 288 14.21 -11.19 -22.87
C GLY A 288 15.36 -10.77 -23.78
N ASP A 289 16.56 -11.26 -23.47
CA ASP A 289 17.79 -11.10 -24.27
C ASP A 289 18.08 -9.64 -24.70
N ALA A 290 17.84 -8.68 -23.81
CA ALA A 290 18.07 -7.27 -24.11
C ALA A 290 19.56 -6.90 -24.00
N GLN A 291 20.01 -6.04 -24.91
CA GLN A 291 21.36 -5.47 -24.90
C GLN A 291 21.26 -3.94 -24.98
N GLY A 292 22.11 -3.23 -24.23
CA GLY A 292 22.10 -1.78 -24.23
C GLY A 292 23.00 -1.18 -23.18
N GLY A 293 23.02 0.15 -23.12
CA GLY A 293 23.75 0.90 -22.12
C GLY A 293 23.48 2.39 -22.21
N LEU A 294 23.96 3.11 -21.19
CA LEU A 294 23.88 4.56 -21.05
C LEU A 294 25.27 5.08 -20.67
N ALA A 295 25.70 6.14 -21.33
CA ALA A 295 26.88 6.89 -20.95
C ALA A 295 26.56 7.95 -19.88
N ALA A 296 27.60 8.59 -19.38
CA ALA A 296 27.49 9.71 -18.45
C ALA A 296 26.65 10.85 -19.09
N GLY A 297 25.62 11.32 -18.38
CA GLY A 297 24.69 12.35 -18.85
C GLY A 297 23.53 11.86 -19.73
N ASP A 298 23.55 10.59 -20.18
CA ASP A 298 22.46 10.03 -20.97
C ASP A 298 21.20 9.83 -20.13
N GLY A 299 20.04 9.91 -20.80
CA GLY A 299 18.73 9.66 -20.21
C GLY A 299 18.02 8.50 -20.90
N LEU A 300 17.35 7.66 -20.14
CA LEU A 300 16.49 6.59 -20.64
C LEU A 300 15.12 6.62 -19.97
N ALA A 301 14.09 6.81 -20.77
CA ALA A 301 12.71 6.63 -20.37
C ALA A 301 12.31 5.16 -20.54
N VAL A 302 11.87 4.50 -19.47
CA VAL A 302 11.26 3.17 -19.55
C VAL A 302 9.74 3.35 -19.59
N VAL A 303 9.16 3.13 -20.76
CA VAL A 303 7.73 3.33 -21.02
C VAL A 303 7.05 1.98 -21.29
N GLY A 304 5.76 1.88 -21.02
CA GLY A 304 4.99 0.66 -21.23
C GLY A 304 3.79 0.61 -20.30
N PRO A 305 2.75 -0.20 -20.61
CA PRO A 305 1.51 -0.22 -19.84
C PRO A 305 1.73 -0.66 -18.38
N SER A 306 0.72 -0.46 -17.55
CA SER A 306 0.74 -0.93 -16.16
C SER A 306 0.97 -2.45 -16.11
N GLY A 307 1.84 -2.91 -15.21
CA GLY A 307 2.17 -4.33 -15.10
C GLY A 307 3.12 -4.90 -16.17
N ALA A 308 3.64 -4.06 -17.09
CA ALA A 308 4.68 -4.44 -18.05
C ALA A 308 6.04 -4.77 -17.40
N GLY A 309 6.22 -4.50 -16.10
CA GLY A 309 7.45 -4.82 -15.37
C GLY A 309 8.44 -3.67 -15.24
N LYS A 310 8.01 -2.42 -15.47
CA LYS A 310 8.81 -1.18 -15.34
C LYS A 310 9.61 -1.11 -14.03
N SER A 311 8.92 -1.17 -12.88
CA SER A 311 9.56 -1.16 -11.56
C SER A 311 10.46 -2.38 -11.32
N THR A 312 10.10 -3.55 -11.86
CA THR A 312 10.94 -4.76 -11.77
C THR A 312 12.26 -4.57 -12.53
N LEU A 313 12.22 -3.97 -13.72
CA LEU A 313 13.43 -3.63 -14.47
C LEU A 313 14.30 -2.63 -13.70
N LEU A 314 13.72 -1.55 -13.15
CA LEU A 314 14.46 -0.59 -12.34
C LEU A 314 15.14 -1.25 -11.13
N ARG A 315 14.47 -2.20 -10.45
CA ARG A 315 15.08 -2.93 -9.33
C ARG A 315 16.28 -3.77 -9.73
N VAL A 316 16.25 -4.38 -10.92
CA VAL A 316 17.42 -5.08 -11.49
C VAL A 316 18.54 -4.08 -11.80
N LEU A 317 18.22 -2.94 -12.42
CA LEU A 317 19.20 -1.88 -12.71
C LEU A 317 19.71 -1.16 -11.44
N ALA A 318 19.01 -1.29 -10.31
CA ALA A 318 19.42 -0.81 -8.99
C ALA A 318 20.28 -1.83 -8.22
N GLY A 319 20.43 -3.06 -8.74
CA GLY A 319 21.16 -4.14 -8.07
C GLY A 319 20.39 -4.78 -6.91
N LEU A 320 19.09 -4.52 -6.80
CA LEU A 320 18.22 -5.07 -5.74
C LEU A 320 17.74 -6.47 -6.07
N ASP A 321 17.40 -6.71 -7.33
CA ASP A 321 16.99 -8.02 -7.83
C ASP A 321 18.03 -8.56 -8.81
N ARG A 322 18.20 -9.89 -8.84
CA ARG A 322 19.06 -10.54 -9.84
C ARG A 322 18.27 -10.75 -11.13
N PRO A 323 18.89 -10.53 -12.30
CA PRO A 323 18.28 -10.93 -13.56
C PRO A 323 18.14 -12.45 -13.64
N VAL A 324 17.20 -12.92 -14.47
CA VAL A 324 17.03 -14.35 -14.75
C VAL A 324 18.20 -14.88 -15.57
N ALA A 325 18.68 -14.07 -16.53
CA ALA A 325 19.86 -14.31 -17.34
C ALA A 325 20.50 -12.97 -17.74
N GLY A 326 21.78 -13.03 -18.13
CA GLY A 326 22.56 -11.86 -18.49
C GLY A 326 23.16 -11.12 -17.29
N GLU A 327 23.86 -10.03 -17.59
CA GLU A 327 24.61 -9.24 -16.62
C GLU A 327 24.33 -7.74 -16.79
N VAL A 328 24.46 -7.00 -15.69
CA VAL A 328 24.37 -5.53 -15.65
C VAL A 328 25.66 -5.03 -15.02
N ASP A 329 26.37 -4.16 -15.72
CA ASP A 329 27.60 -3.53 -15.23
C ASP A 329 27.42 -2.04 -15.05
N VAL A 330 28.07 -1.50 -14.03
CA VAL A 330 28.19 -0.06 -13.78
C VAL A 330 29.64 0.37 -13.93
N ARG A 331 29.84 1.53 -14.54
CA ARG A 331 31.14 2.17 -14.70
C ARG A 331 31.32 3.29 -13.70
N ASP A 332 32.53 3.42 -13.18
CA ASP A 332 33.00 4.60 -12.47
C ASP A 332 34.43 4.97 -12.94
N ALA A 333 35.14 5.79 -12.16
CA ALA A 333 36.53 6.16 -12.42
C ALA A 333 37.50 4.97 -12.43
N ALA A 334 37.18 3.87 -11.74
CA ALA A 334 38.00 2.65 -11.68
C ALA A 334 37.72 1.67 -12.82
N GLY A 335 36.59 1.80 -13.53
CA GLY A 335 36.23 1.00 -14.70
C GLY A 335 34.85 0.37 -14.61
N TRP A 336 34.59 -0.62 -15.46
CA TRP A 336 33.34 -1.39 -15.46
C TRP A 336 33.39 -2.48 -14.38
N THR A 337 32.32 -2.58 -13.60
CA THR A 337 32.16 -3.58 -12.54
C THR A 337 30.76 -4.18 -12.58
N PRO A 338 30.61 -5.50 -12.36
CA PRO A 338 29.30 -6.12 -12.25
C PRO A 338 28.49 -5.49 -11.12
N LEU A 339 27.28 -5.05 -11.43
CA LEU A 339 26.38 -4.42 -10.45
C LEU A 339 26.03 -5.38 -9.31
N THR A 340 25.98 -6.69 -9.59
CA THR A 340 25.74 -7.74 -8.59
C THR A 340 26.87 -7.85 -7.55
N ASP A 341 28.10 -7.50 -7.93
CA ASP A 341 29.24 -7.47 -7.01
C ASP A 341 29.21 -6.20 -6.16
N VAL A 342 28.94 -5.05 -6.79
CA VAL A 342 28.76 -3.75 -6.11
C VAL A 342 27.61 -3.83 -5.09
N ALA A 343 26.50 -4.45 -5.47
CA ALA A 343 25.30 -4.57 -4.63
C ALA A 343 25.50 -5.43 -3.37
N ARG A 344 26.63 -6.13 -3.21
CA ARG A 344 26.94 -6.81 -1.93
C ARG A 344 27.25 -5.83 -0.80
N GLY A 345 27.73 -4.62 -1.12
CA GLY A 345 28.06 -3.57 -0.16
C GLY A 345 27.12 -2.38 -0.28
N SER A 346 26.40 -2.06 0.79
CA SER A 346 25.42 -0.97 0.79
C SER A 346 26.05 0.39 0.48
N THR A 347 27.20 0.73 1.08
CA THR A 347 27.90 1.99 0.80
C THR A 347 28.54 1.98 -0.58
N ALA A 348 29.05 0.84 -1.04
CA ALA A 348 29.60 0.69 -2.40
C ALA A 348 28.51 0.92 -3.47
N LEU A 349 27.29 0.44 -3.23
CA LEU A 349 26.14 0.68 -4.09
C LEU A 349 25.71 2.16 -4.04
N ALA A 350 25.55 2.73 -2.85
CA ALA A 350 25.16 4.13 -2.66
C ALA A 350 26.14 5.14 -3.28
N ARG A 351 27.43 4.82 -3.38
CA ARG A 351 28.40 5.69 -4.09
C ARG A 351 28.12 5.79 -5.59
N ARG A 352 27.38 4.85 -6.16
CA ARG A 352 27.16 4.72 -7.61
C ARG A 352 25.71 4.95 -8.00
N VAL A 353 24.75 4.53 -7.16
CA VAL A 353 23.34 4.47 -7.50
C VAL A 353 22.51 5.28 -6.51
N GLY A 354 21.78 6.27 -7.03
CA GLY A 354 20.65 6.91 -6.36
C GLY A 354 19.35 6.30 -6.87
N TRP A 355 18.41 6.00 -5.96
CA TRP A 355 17.13 5.42 -6.32
C TRP A 355 15.97 6.14 -5.63
N ALA A 356 15.01 6.60 -6.42
CA ALA A 356 13.72 7.11 -5.96
C ALA A 356 12.63 6.06 -6.26
N PRO A 357 12.21 5.24 -5.27
CA PRO A 357 11.14 4.27 -5.45
C PRO A 357 9.77 4.92 -5.65
N GLN A 358 8.83 4.18 -6.25
CA GLN A 358 7.44 4.59 -6.43
C GLN A 358 6.74 4.80 -5.05
N ASP A 359 7.06 3.94 -4.09
CA ASP A 359 6.56 3.99 -2.72
C ASP A 359 7.48 4.87 -1.87
N SER A 360 7.08 6.13 -1.67
CA SER A 360 7.93 7.13 -1.02
C SER A 360 8.13 6.89 0.47
N GLU A 361 7.16 6.28 1.16
CA GLU A 361 7.22 6.08 2.62
C GLU A 361 8.31 5.09 3.03
N ALA A 362 8.58 4.10 2.16
CA ALA A 362 9.60 3.08 2.41
C ALA A 362 11.02 3.66 2.47
N ALA A 363 11.23 4.88 1.99
CA ALA A 363 12.53 5.53 1.95
C ALA A 363 12.93 6.20 3.26
N PHE A 364 11.99 6.68 4.09
CA PHE A 364 12.32 7.56 5.20
C PHE A 364 12.99 6.84 6.39
N THR A 365 13.97 7.51 6.98
CA THR A 365 14.81 7.00 8.08
C THR A 365 15.13 8.04 9.15
N ALA A 366 14.98 9.32 8.85
CA ALA A 366 15.35 10.43 9.70
C ALA A 366 14.15 11.10 10.38
N ARG A 367 14.43 12.02 11.31
CA ARG A 367 13.39 12.74 12.06
C ARG A 367 12.95 14.02 11.39
N THR A 368 13.83 14.64 10.62
CA THR A 368 13.53 15.87 9.87
C THR A 368 13.79 15.68 8.38
N VAL A 369 13.12 16.51 7.56
CA VAL A 369 13.33 16.60 6.12
C VAL A 369 14.80 16.82 5.77
N LEU A 370 15.49 17.71 6.48
CA LEU A 370 16.90 18.00 6.23
C LEU A 370 17.81 16.82 6.55
N GLU A 371 17.60 16.17 7.70
CA GLU A 371 18.36 14.97 8.07
C GLU A 371 18.13 13.84 7.06
N GLU A 372 16.92 13.72 6.52
CA GLU A 372 16.56 12.71 5.53
C GLU A 372 17.37 12.87 4.24
N VAL A 373 17.48 14.10 3.73
CA VAL A 373 18.28 14.41 2.54
C VAL A 373 19.76 14.12 2.78
N ARG A 374 20.27 14.39 4.00
CA ARG A 374 21.69 14.21 4.36
C ARG A 374 22.07 12.79 4.72
N ALA A 375 21.11 11.91 5.01
CA ALA A 375 21.36 10.59 5.60
C ALA A 375 22.35 9.73 4.78
N THR A 376 22.17 9.65 3.47
CA THR A 376 23.04 8.88 2.58
C THR A 376 24.47 9.45 2.57
N GLY A 377 24.62 10.77 2.41
CA GLY A 377 25.93 11.44 2.42
C GLY A 377 26.67 11.23 3.73
N ALA A 378 25.97 11.34 4.87
CA ALA A 378 26.53 11.05 6.18
C ALA A 378 27.02 9.60 6.32
N ALA A 379 26.26 8.62 5.81
CA ALA A 379 26.66 7.22 5.84
C ALA A 379 27.90 6.95 4.97
N LEU A 380 27.99 7.55 3.79
CA LEU A 380 29.15 7.42 2.90
C LEU A 380 30.42 8.05 3.47
N ARG A 381 30.29 9.11 4.29
CA ARG A 381 31.40 9.74 5.01
C ARG A 381 31.86 8.91 6.20
N ALA A 382 30.95 8.33 6.97
CA ALA A 382 31.30 7.46 8.11
C ALA A 382 32.08 6.20 7.68
N ASP A 383 31.90 5.76 6.42
CA ASP A 383 32.61 4.65 5.80
C ASP A 383 34.01 5.04 5.27
N ASP A 384 34.33 6.34 5.18
CA ASP A 384 35.61 6.86 4.67
C ASP A 384 36.33 7.69 5.77
N PRO A 385 37.28 7.09 6.53
CA PRO A 385 37.94 7.72 7.67
C PRO A 385 38.75 8.98 7.32
N HIS A 386 39.04 9.23 6.04
CA HIS A 386 39.84 10.35 5.56
C HIS A 386 38.99 11.45 4.90
N ALA A 387 37.67 11.26 4.82
CA ALA A 387 36.73 12.18 4.16
C ALA A 387 35.97 13.11 5.13
N ASP A 388 36.20 13.00 6.44
CA ASP A 388 35.49 13.80 7.44
C ASP A 388 36.15 15.17 7.66
N ASP A 389 36.25 15.97 6.60
CA ASP A 389 36.61 17.39 6.67
C ASP A 389 35.35 18.26 6.75
N LEU A 390 35.44 19.36 7.50
CA LEU A 390 34.37 20.34 7.69
C LEU A 390 33.81 20.87 6.36
N HIS A 391 34.67 21.02 5.35
CA HIS A 391 34.27 21.45 4.01
C HIS A 391 33.32 20.46 3.33
N ALA A 392 33.53 19.15 3.48
CA ALA A 392 32.66 18.15 2.89
C ALA A 392 31.26 18.17 3.53
N ARG A 393 31.19 18.40 4.84
CA ARG A 393 29.91 18.57 5.56
C ARG A 393 29.18 19.82 5.10
N ALA A 394 29.89 20.95 4.97
CA ALA A 394 29.32 22.18 4.44
C ALA A 394 28.83 22.02 2.99
N ALA A 395 29.53 21.24 2.17
CA ALA A 395 29.11 20.95 0.80
C ALA A 395 27.88 20.01 0.74
N ASP A 396 27.75 19.05 1.65
CA ASP A 396 26.54 18.21 1.79
C ASP A 396 25.34 19.07 2.21
N GLU A 397 25.56 19.97 3.17
CA GLU A 397 24.57 20.92 3.67
C GLU A 397 24.09 21.88 2.59
N ALA A 398 25.01 22.56 1.89
CA ALA A 398 24.67 23.47 0.81
C ALA A 398 23.92 22.77 -0.34
N ARG A 399 24.33 21.55 -0.71
CA ARG A 399 23.62 20.79 -1.74
C ARG A 399 22.23 20.33 -1.28
N ALA A 400 22.09 19.93 -0.02
CA ALA A 400 20.79 19.58 0.54
C ALA A 400 19.84 20.78 0.51
N ASP A 401 20.31 21.96 0.91
CA ASP A 401 19.52 23.19 0.92
C ASP A 401 19.11 23.59 -0.52
N LEU A 402 20.04 23.54 -1.48
CA LEU A 402 19.72 23.79 -2.91
C LEU A 402 18.65 22.84 -3.46
N LEU A 403 18.72 21.55 -3.12
CA LEU A 403 17.73 20.56 -3.55
C LEU A 403 16.37 20.81 -2.89
N LEU A 404 16.35 21.14 -1.60
CA LEU A 404 15.12 21.46 -0.88
C LEU A 404 14.47 22.74 -1.43
N ASP A 405 15.27 23.77 -1.75
CA ASP A 405 14.79 25.00 -2.39
C ASP A 405 14.20 24.71 -3.77
N ALA A 406 14.97 24.02 -4.63
CA ALA A 406 14.53 23.69 -5.99
C ALA A 406 13.25 22.86 -6.03
N LEU A 407 13.04 21.99 -5.03
CA LEU A 407 11.88 21.12 -4.93
C LEU A 407 10.76 21.71 -4.04
N GLY A 408 10.87 22.97 -3.61
CA GLY A 408 9.83 23.64 -2.84
C GLY A 408 9.58 23.03 -1.45
N LEU A 409 10.63 22.51 -0.80
CA LEU A 409 10.59 21.89 0.53
C LEU A 409 11.36 22.68 1.59
N ALA A 410 11.94 23.82 1.24
CA ALA A 410 12.75 24.67 2.12
C ALA A 410 12.05 25.04 3.44
N ALA A 411 10.78 25.45 3.35
CA ALA A 411 9.97 25.82 4.51
C ALA A 411 9.65 24.63 5.44
N LEU A 412 9.81 23.40 4.95
CA LEU A 412 9.51 22.16 5.65
C LEU A 412 10.79 21.47 6.13
N ARG A 413 11.96 22.13 6.07
CA ARG A 413 13.28 21.55 6.38
C ARG A 413 13.38 20.87 7.74
N ASP A 414 12.70 21.42 8.75
CA ASP A 414 12.73 20.95 10.14
C ASP A 414 11.51 20.10 10.50
N GLU A 415 10.56 19.96 9.57
CA GLU A 415 9.37 19.13 9.74
C GLU A 415 9.72 17.65 9.64
N SER A 416 8.85 16.82 10.20
CA SER A 416 8.97 15.37 10.03
C SER A 416 8.70 14.97 8.57
N PRO A 417 9.50 14.07 7.95
CA PRO A 417 9.19 13.50 6.63
C PRO A 417 7.80 12.91 6.53
N TYR A 418 7.27 12.43 7.66
CA TYR A 418 5.93 11.88 7.78
C TYR A 418 4.86 12.98 7.82
N ALA A 419 5.13 14.19 8.30
CA ALA A 419 4.14 15.29 8.29
C ALA A 419 3.85 15.84 6.88
N LEU A 420 4.69 15.49 5.90
CA LEU A 420 4.55 15.88 4.50
C LEU A 420 3.36 15.20 3.81
N SER A 421 2.73 15.91 2.88
CA SER A 421 1.76 15.34 1.92
C SER A 421 2.44 14.35 0.98
N GLY A 422 1.66 13.49 0.31
CA GLY A 422 2.21 12.48 -0.61
C GLY A 422 3.04 13.08 -1.76
N GLY A 423 2.65 14.25 -2.29
CA GLY A 423 3.43 14.96 -3.30
C GLY A 423 4.76 15.50 -2.75
N GLU A 424 4.74 16.09 -1.56
CA GLU A 424 5.95 16.55 -0.86
C GLU A 424 6.89 15.39 -0.50
N GLN A 425 6.35 14.26 -0.07
CA GLN A 425 7.11 13.03 0.19
C GLN A 425 7.83 12.53 -1.07
N ARG A 426 7.16 12.49 -2.23
CA ARG A 426 7.79 12.12 -3.51
C ARG A 426 8.97 13.04 -3.85
N ARG A 427 8.82 14.35 -3.64
CA ARG A 427 9.89 15.34 -3.84
C ARG A 427 11.05 15.13 -2.86
N LEU A 428 10.76 14.84 -1.60
CA LEU A 428 11.79 14.54 -0.59
C LEU A 428 12.60 13.30 -0.95
N VAL A 429 11.94 12.23 -1.42
CA VAL A 429 12.63 11.01 -1.87
C VAL A 429 13.57 11.29 -3.04
N LEU A 430 13.15 12.13 -3.99
CA LEU A 430 14.01 12.58 -5.08
C LEU A 430 15.24 13.36 -4.55
N ALA A 431 15.03 14.30 -3.62
CA ALA A 431 16.13 15.04 -2.99
C ALA A 431 17.13 14.09 -2.28
N ALA A 432 16.62 13.15 -1.48
CA ALA A 432 17.43 12.18 -0.75
C ALA A 432 18.20 11.20 -1.67
N ALA A 433 17.61 10.84 -2.81
CA ALA A 433 18.26 10.02 -3.83
C ALA A 433 19.41 10.76 -4.54
N LEU A 434 19.42 12.10 -4.52
CA LEU A 434 20.34 12.95 -5.28
C LEU A 434 21.40 13.69 -4.45
N ALA A 435 21.15 13.85 -3.16
CA ALA A 435 21.97 14.67 -2.26
C ALA A 435 23.45 14.25 -2.19
N HIS A 436 23.72 12.96 -2.40
CA HIS A 436 25.06 12.39 -2.32
C HIS A 436 25.79 12.36 -3.69
N ASP A 437 25.20 12.95 -4.73
CA ASP A 437 25.74 13.06 -6.10
C ASP A 437 26.05 11.71 -6.76
N PRO A 438 25.03 10.85 -6.97
CA PRO A 438 25.22 9.54 -7.59
C PRO A 438 25.58 9.64 -9.07
N GLY A 439 26.35 8.67 -9.57
CA GLY A 439 26.65 8.56 -11.00
C GLY A 439 25.49 7.97 -11.83
N LEU A 440 24.64 7.14 -11.23
CA LEU A 440 23.45 6.58 -11.83
C LEU A 440 22.23 6.94 -10.98
N LEU A 441 21.23 7.56 -11.60
CA LEU A 441 19.97 7.90 -10.96
C LEU A 441 18.84 7.05 -11.56
N LEU A 442 18.10 6.37 -10.70
CA LEU A 442 16.97 5.53 -11.05
C LEU A 442 15.70 6.12 -10.44
N LEU A 443 14.72 6.47 -11.27
CA LEU A 443 13.50 7.15 -10.86
C LEU A 443 12.27 6.31 -11.24
N ASP A 444 11.46 5.92 -10.26
CA ASP A 444 10.22 5.20 -10.55
C ASP A 444 9.01 6.15 -10.57
N GLU A 445 8.53 6.53 -11.76
CA GLU A 445 7.38 7.43 -11.99
C GLU A 445 7.49 8.81 -11.31
N PRO A 446 8.58 9.58 -11.50
CA PRO A 446 8.88 10.77 -10.69
C PRO A 446 7.93 11.96 -10.90
N THR A 447 7.27 12.04 -12.05
CA THR A 447 6.37 13.15 -12.44
C THR A 447 4.88 12.82 -12.29
N VAL A 448 4.54 11.62 -11.82
CA VAL A 448 3.14 11.19 -11.70
C VAL A 448 2.42 11.93 -10.56
N GLY A 449 1.21 12.41 -10.85
CA GLY A 449 0.37 13.11 -9.89
C GLY A 449 0.98 14.44 -9.41
N GLN A 450 1.84 15.06 -10.22
CA GLN A 450 2.43 16.36 -9.92
C GLN A 450 1.68 17.48 -10.66
N ASP A 451 1.49 18.60 -9.97
CA ASP A 451 1.05 19.84 -10.59
C ASP A 451 2.11 20.45 -11.52
N ARG A 452 1.75 21.52 -12.23
CA ARG A 452 2.59 22.15 -13.25
C ARG A 452 3.90 22.71 -12.68
N HIS A 453 3.86 23.31 -11.50
CA HIS A 453 5.05 23.92 -10.87
C HIS A 453 6.00 22.84 -10.35
N THR A 454 5.43 21.83 -9.71
CA THR A 454 6.19 20.69 -9.20
C THR A 454 6.83 19.90 -10.34
N TRP A 455 6.13 19.74 -11.46
CA TRP A 455 6.70 19.11 -12.65
C TRP A 455 7.92 19.88 -13.16
N ALA A 456 7.85 21.22 -13.20
CA ALA A 456 8.97 22.06 -13.63
C ALA A 456 10.18 21.92 -12.69
N ALA A 457 9.95 21.85 -11.38
CA ALA A 457 10.97 21.60 -10.38
C ALA A 457 11.63 20.22 -10.55
N VAL A 458 10.83 19.15 -10.63
CA VAL A 458 11.33 17.77 -10.76
C VAL A 458 12.12 17.59 -12.06
N SER A 459 11.58 18.03 -13.20
CA SER A 459 12.27 17.96 -14.49
C SER A 459 13.56 18.79 -14.50
N GLY A 460 13.53 19.99 -13.90
CA GLY A 460 14.71 20.86 -13.78
C GLY A 460 15.85 20.24 -12.98
N VAL A 461 15.52 19.57 -11.87
CA VAL A 461 16.50 18.82 -11.06
C VAL A 461 17.05 17.63 -11.84
N VAL A 462 16.20 16.87 -12.55
CA VAL A 462 16.65 15.75 -13.40
C VAL A 462 17.62 16.24 -14.48
N ASP A 463 17.32 17.36 -15.14
CA ASP A 463 18.20 17.94 -16.15
C ASP A 463 19.52 18.46 -15.55
N ALA A 464 19.49 19.04 -14.36
CA ALA A 464 20.70 19.47 -13.65
C ALA A 464 21.63 18.29 -13.34
N VAL A 465 21.08 17.17 -12.89
CA VAL A 465 21.82 15.94 -12.58
C VAL A 465 22.43 15.29 -13.84
N ARG A 466 21.71 15.34 -14.97
CA ARG A 466 22.28 14.90 -16.25
C ARG A 466 23.41 15.80 -16.72
N ARG A 467 23.26 17.12 -16.59
CA ARG A 467 24.32 18.09 -16.93
C ARG A 467 25.55 17.92 -16.04
N SER A 468 25.40 17.45 -14.80
CA SER A 468 26.52 17.13 -13.91
C SER A 468 27.19 15.77 -14.23
N GLY A 469 26.73 15.05 -15.26
CA GLY A 469 27.36 13.83 -15.77
C GLY A 469 26.72 12.51 -15.31
N ALA A 470 25.64 12.54 -14.54
CA ALA A 470 24.98 11.30 -14.12
C ALA A 470 24.11 10.71 -15.24
N ALA A 471 24.13 9.38 -15.39
CA ALA A 471 23.18 8.66 -16.21
C ALA A 471 21.83 8.58 -15.49
N VAL A 472 20.71 8.80 -16.20
CA VAL A 472 19.36 8.78 -15.60
C VAL A 472 18.50 7.73 -16.30
N VAL A 473 17.89 6.84 -15.52
CA VAL A 473 16.81 5.96 -15.99
C VAL A 473 15.55 6.33 -15.23
N ALA A 474 14.48 6.70 -15.93
CA ALA A 474 13.19 6.95 -15.31
C ALA A 474 12.11 6.09 -15.94
N THR A 475 11.31 5.41 -15.14
CA THR A 475 10.02 4.90 -15.62
C THR A 475 9.04 6.07 -15.66
N THR A 476 8.29 6.18 -16.75
CA THR A 476 7.33 7.27 -16.87
C THR A 476 6.23 6.96 -17.88
N HIS A 477 5.03 7.44 -17.58
CA HIS A 477 3.94 7.59 -18.56
C HIS A 477 3.82 9.00 -19.14
N ASP A 478 4.63 9.94 -18.64
CA ASP A 478 4.59 11.33 -19.08
C ASP A 478 5.43 11.51 -20.36
N PRO A 479 4.80 11.80 -21.51
CA PRO A 479 5.52 11.97 -22.77
C PRO A 479 6.50 13.14 -22.71
N ARG A 480 6.25 14.14 -21.86
CA ARG A 480 7.11 15.32 -21.70
C ARG A 480 8.43 14.92 -21.09
N LEU A 481 8.42 14.22 -19.94
CA LEU A 481 9.65 13.72 -19.33
C LEU A 481 10.37 12.72 -20.24
N ALA A 482 9.63 11.82 -20.91
CA ALA A 482 10.23 10.85 -21.83
C ALA A 482 10.99 11.53 -22.97
N ALA A 483 10.40 12.56 -23.59
CA ALA A 483 11.05 13.35 -24.63
C ALA A 483 12.32 14.05 -24.14
N ARG A 484 12.34 14.50 -22.88
CA ARG A 484 13.54 15.13 -22.28
C ARG A 484 14.68 14.14 -22.07
N LEU A 485 14.39 12.90 -21.69
CA LEU A 485 15.42 11.88 -21.46
C LEU A 485 16.12 11.47 -22.77
N GLY A 486 15.42 11.54 -23.90
CA GLY A 486 16.00 11.43 -25.25
C GLY A 486 16.01 10.01 -25.80
N ALA A 487 16.28 8.99 -24.97
CA ALA A 487 16.09 7.58 -25.34
C ALA A 487 14.87 6.98 -24.64
N SER A 488 14.19 6.03 -25.29
CA SER A 488 13.07 5.31 -24.70
C SER A 488 13.19 3.80 -24.91
N LEU A 489 12.99 3.03 -23.83
CA LEU A 489 12.81 1.58 -23.86
C LEU A 489 11.32 1.28 -23.65
N VAL A 490 10.69 0.66 -24.63
CA VAL A 490 9.28 0.27 -24.57
C VAL A 490 9.17 -1.17 -24.07
N LEU A 491 8.54 -1.38 -22.92
CA LEU A 491 8.20 -2.70 -22.42
C LEU A 491 6.82 -3.12 -22.94
N ALA A 492 6.74 -4.33 -23.49
CA ALA A 492 5.46 -4.91 -23.86
C ALA A 492 4.63 -5.21 -22.61
N GLY A 493 3.34 -4.89 -22.66
CA GLY A 493 2.41 -5.27 -21.60
C GLY A 493 2.21 -6.78 -21.55
N PRO A 494 1.75 -7.32 -20.41
CA PRO A 494 1.22 -8.67 -20.39
C PRO A 494 0.10 -8.78 -21.43
N ALA A 495 0.12 -9.84 -22.24
CA ALA A 495 -1.01 -10.16 -23.11
C ALA A 495 -2.26 -10.25 -22.23
N THR A 496 -3.28 -9.45 -22.54
CA THR A 496 -4.59 -9.58 -21.92
C THR A 496 -5.05 -11.02 -22.21
N PRO A 497 -5.39 -11.83 -21.20
CA PRO A 497 -5.93 -13.15 -21.48
C PRO A 497 -7.20 -12.97 -22.31
N ALA A 498 -7.12 -13.34 -23.59
CA ALA A 498 -8.23 -13.29 -24.51
C ALA A 498 -9.23 -14.37 -24.10
N GLY A 499 -10.48 -13.97 -23.87
CA GLY A 499 -11.65 -14.85 -23.84
C GLY A 499 -11.55 -16.05 -22.89
N SER A 500 -11.87 -15.85 -21.61
CA SER A 500 -12.63 -16.88 -20.90
C SER A 500 -14.11 -16.52 -20.98
N ALA A 501 -14.99 -17.50 -20.84
CA ALA A 501 -16.42 -17.25 -20.61
C ALA A 501 -16.60 -16.15 -19.54
N ALA A 502 -17.67 -15.34 -19.67
CA ALA A 502 -17.98 -14.27 -18.71
C ALA A 502 -17.88 -14.85 -17.28
N PRO A 503 -16.93 -14.38 -16.47
CA PRO A 503 -16.65 -15.00 -15.18
C PRO A 503 -17.83 -14.79 -14.22
N ASP A 504 -18.06 -15.75 -13.32
CA ASP A 504 -19.16 -15.67 -12.35
C ASP A 504 -18.93 -14.47 -11.41
N GLN A 505 -19.83 -13.49 -11.49
CA GLN A 505 -19.79 -12.29 -10.66
C GLN A 505 -20.59 -12.46 -9.36
N GLN A 506 -21.21 -13.62 -9.12
CA GLN A 506 -21.95 -13.85 -7.88
C GLN A 506 -21.03 -14.07 -6.70
N VAL A 507 -21.33 -13.39 -5.58
CA VAL A 507 -20.65 -13.64 -4.31
C VAL A 507 -21.04 -15.00 -3.77
N ARG A 508 -20.06 -15.88 -3.60
CA ARG A 508 -20.23 -17.22 -3.05
C ARG A 508 -19.09 -17.54 -2.08
N PRO A 509 -19.24 -18.58 -1.23
CA PRO A 509 -18.12 -19.07 -0.44
C PRO A 509 -17.01 -19.57 -1.35
N VAL A 510 -15.86 -18.92 -1.32
CA VAL A 510 -14.70 -19.30 -2.15
C VAL A 510 -14.12 -20.61 -1.62
N VAL A 511 -14.11 -21.64 -2.47
CA VAL A 511 -13.46 -22.92 -2.16
C VAL A 511 -12.15 -22.99 -2.93
N GLU A 512 -11.03 -22.69 -2.27
CA GLU A 512 -9.74 -22.77 -2.92
C GLU A 512 -9.37 -24.22 -3.28
N PRO A 513 -8.89 -24.46 -4.51
CA PRO A 513 -8.47 -25.78 -4.93
C PRO A 513 -7.25 -26.25 -4.13
N GLY A 514 -7.37 -27.44 -3.55
CA GLY A 514 -6.27 -28.09 -2.84
C GLY A 514 -6.02 -27.59 -1.41
N LEU A 515 -7.02 -27.00 -0.76
CA LEU A 515 -7.05 -26.87 0.70
C LEU A 515 -7.09 -28.26 1.38
N PRO A 516 -6.39 -28.43 2.52
CA PRO A 516 -6.51 -29.64 3.32
C PRO A 516 -7.92 -29.74 3.93
N PRO A 517 -8.38 -30.93 4.37
CA PRO A 517 -9.74 -31.14 4.87
C PRO A 517 -10.16 -30.14 5.97
N ALA A 518 -9.27 -29.85 6.93
CA ALA A 518 -9.53 -28.87 7.99
C ALA A 518 -9.70 -27.45 7.46
N GLY A 519 -9.03 -27.08 6.36
CA GLY A 519 -9.16 -25.75 5.74
C GLY A 519 -10.54 -25.45 5.15
N ARG A 520 -11.44 -26.44 5.13
CA ARG A 520 -12.84 -26.29 4.70
C ARG A 520 -13.82 -26.23 5.87
N CYS A 521 -13.33 -26.25 7.11
CA CYS A 521 -14.15 -26.13 8.31
C CYS A 521 -14.43 -24.66 8.62
N ASN A 522 -15.48 -24.44 9.40
CA ASN A 522 -15.78 -23.14 9.99
C ASN A 522 -14.59 -22.66 10.85
N PRO A 523 -14.19 -21.39 10.76
CA PRO A 523 -13.05 -20.88 11.52
C PRO A 523 -13.24 -20.94 13.03
N LEU A 524 -14.48 -20.90 13.54
CA LEU A 524 -14.75 -21.14 14.96
C LEU A 524 -14.48 -22.58 15.37
N THR A 525 -14.73 -23.55 14.48
CA THR A 525 -14.34 -24.95 14.71
C THR A 525 -12.84 -25.06 14.80
N LEU A 526 -12.09 -24.41 13.91
CA LEU A 526 -10.62 -24.42 13.94
C LEU A 526 -10.07 -23.84 15.25
N LEU A 527 -10.59 -22.69 15.68
CA LEU A 527 -10.23 -22.07 16.96
C LEU A 527 -10.62 -22.95 18.15
N GLY A 528 -11.82 -23.55 18.13
CA GLY A 528 -12.30 -24.46 19.15
C GLY A 528 -11.42 -25.71 19.27
N THR A 529 -11.08 -26.35 18.15
CA THR A 529 -10.17 -27.50 18.10
C THR A 529 -8.79 -27.15 18.63
N ALA A 530 -8.24 -25.99 18.25
CA ALA A 530 -6.96 -25.51 18.78
C ALA A 530 -7.02 -25.26 20.29
N LEU A 531 -8.10 -24.65 20.80
CA LEU A 531 -8.31 -24.39 22.22
C LEU A 531 -8.46 -25.69 23.03
N LEU A 532 -9.25 -26.66 22.53
CA LEU A 532 -9.41 -27.96 23.18
C LEU A 532 -8.08 -28.70 23.29
N ALA A 533 -7.28 -28.69 22.22
CA ALA A 533 -5.95 -29.30 22.24
C ALA A 533 -5.00 -28.57 23.21
N ALA A 534 -5.06 -27.24 23.28
CA ALA A 534 -4.30 -26.43 24.23
C ALA A 534 -4.69 -26.76 25.68
N VAL A 535 -5.98 -26.92 25.98
CA VAL A 535 -6.45 -27.34 27.31
C VAL A 535 -6.02 -28.78 27.61
N GLY A 536 -6.08 -29.68 26.63
CA GLY A 536 -5.58 -31.06 26.74
C GLY A 536 -4.12 -31.14 27.18
N SER A 537 -3.29 -30.20 26.72
CA SER A 537 -1.87 -30.15 27.10
C SER A 537 -1.63 -30.01 28.61
N PHE A 538 -2.60 -29.54 29.40
CA PHE A 538 -2.48 -29.52 30.87
C PHE A 538 -2.51 -30.92 31.50
N GLY A 539 -3.09 -31.91 30.83
CA GLY A 539 -3.09 -33.31 31.26
C GLY A 539 -1.77 -34.06 31.01
N VAL A 540 -0.79 -33.43 30.34
CA VAL A 540 0.53 -34.05 30.09
C VAL A 540 1.37 -34.01 31.37
N ASP A 541 1.29 -35.08 32.15
CA ASP A 541 1.94 -35.22 33.45
C ASP A 541 3.25 -36.00 33.41
N THR A 542 3.44 -36.86 32.40
CA THR A 542 4.66 -37.63 32.13
C THR A 542 5.19 -37.42 30.71
N PHE A 543 6.47 -37.71 30.50
CA PHE A 543 7.10 -37.64 29.17
C PHE A 543 6.44 -38.58 28.17
N LEU A 544 6.11 -39.81 28.58
CA LEU A 544 5.49 -40.82 27.72
C LEU A 544 4.08 -40.40 27.28
N VAL A 545 3.25 -39.90 28.21
CA VAL A 545 1.92 -39.34 27.89
C VAL A 545 2.07 -38.22 26.87
N GLY A 546 3.01 -37.30 27.07
CA GLY A 546 3.29 -36.22 26.13
C GLY A 546 3.66 -36.73 24.73
N VAL A 547 4.57 -37.71 24.64
CA VAL A 547 5.01 -38.26 23.34
C VAL A 547 3.85 -38.92 22.60
N LEU A 548 3.00 -39.68 23.29
CA LEU A 548 1.82 -40.30 22.70
C LEU A 548 0.79 -39.27 22.23
N THR A 549 0.54 -38.22 23.03
CA THR A 549 -0.35 -37.11 22.63
C THR A 549 0.19 -36.35 21.42
N LEU A 550 1.50 -36.08 21.37
CA LEU A 550 2.15 -35.46 20.23
C LEU A 550 2.13 -36.36 18.99
N ALA A 551 2.31 -37.67 19.15
CA ALA A 551 2.21 -38.63 18.06
C ALA A 551 0.81 -38.64 17.42
N VAL A 552 -0.25 -38.60 18.22
CA VAL A 552 -1.63 -38.47 17.72
C VAL A 552 -1.82 -37.11 17.03
N THR A 553 -1.26 -36.03 17.57
CA THR A 553 -1.29 -34.71 16.91
C THR A 553 -0.63 -34.76 15.53
N LEU A 554 0.53 -35.41 15.40
CA LEU A 554 1.24 -35.58 14.13
C LEU A 554 0.49 -36.51 13.17
N LEU A 555 -0.21 -37.53 13.68
CA LEU A 555 -1.09 -38.40 12.88
C LEU A 555 -2.29 -37.63 12.30
N LEU A 556 -2.80 -36.63 13.02
CA LEU A 556 -3.88 -35.75 12.57
C LEU A 556 -3.37 -34.62 11.65
N ALA A 557 -2.07 -34.32 11.65
CA ALA A 557 -1.48 -33.22 10.87
C ALA A 557 -1.81 -33.24 9.35
N PRO A 558 -1.95 -34.39 8.65
CA PRO A 558 -2.38 -34.42 7.25
C PRO A 558 -3.77 -33.81 6.99
N LEU A 559 -4.63 -33.72 8.02
CA LEU A 559 -5.91 -33.03 7.92
C LEU A 559 -5.75 -31.51 7.84
N ALA A 560 -4.64 -30.97 8.35
CA ALA A 560 -4.34 -29.53 8.43
C ALA A 560 -3.21 -29.09 7.50
N VAL A 561 -2.37 -30.01 7.02
CA VAL A 561 -1.17 -29.70 6.24
C VAL A 561 -1.17 -30.46 4.93
N ARG A 562 -1.01 -29.73 3.82
CA ARG A 562 -0.80 -30.33 2.50
C ARG A 562 0.68 -30.59 2.16
N ARG A 563 1.57 -29.67 2.56
CA ARG A 563 3.02 -29.76 2.27
C ARG A 563 3.80 -29.75 3.58
N VAL A 564 4.61 -30.79 3.79
CA VAL A 564 5.38 -30.98 5.03
C VAL A 564 6.40 -29.87 5.25
N ARG A 565 7.13 -29.47 4.20
CA ARG A 565 8.22 -28.48 4.29
C ARG A 565 7.78 -27.12 4.88
N PRO A 566 6.75 -26.42 4.38
CA PRO A 566 6.31 -25.16 4.97
C PRO A 566 5.73 -25.33 6.38
N ALA A 567 5.11 -26.46 6.69
CA ALA A 567 4.65 -26.74 8.05
C ALA A 567 5.83 -26.90 9.02
N LEU A 568 6.88 -27.63 8.64
CA LEU A 568 8.10 -27.75 9.44
C LEU A 568 8.77 -26.40 9.68
N LEU A 569 8.83 -25.53 8.66
CA LEU A 569 9.36 -24.18 8.81
C LEU A 569 8.53 -23.33 9.78
N ARG A 570 7.19 -23.47 9.79
CA ARG A 570 6.31 -22.80 10.77
C ARG A 570 6.48 -23.32 12.19
N LEU A 571 6.78 -24.61 12.34
CA LEU A 571 7.01 -25.24 13.64
C LEU A 571 8.44 -25.03 14.18
N LEU A 572 9.39 -24.57 13.35
CA LEU A 572 10.78 -24.36 13.78
C LEU A 572 10.91 -23.38 14.96
N PRO A 573 10.29 -22.18 14.97
CA PRO A 573 10.35 -21.29 16.13
C PRO A 573 9.71 -21.91 17.38
N VAL A 574 8.66 -22.72 17.20
CA VAL A 574 7.98 -23.44 18.29
C VAL A 574 8.90 -24.50 18.89
N GLY A 575 9.62 -25.26 18.05
CA GLY A 575 10.61 -26.23 18.50
C GLY A 575 11.75 -25.57 19.26
N LEU A 576 12.27 -24.44 18.78
CA LEU A 576 13.30 -23.68 19.47
C LEU A 576 12.81 -23.14 20.83
N ALA A 577 11.58 -22.63 20.90
CA ALA A 577 10.98 -22.18 22.15
C ALA A 577 10.80 -23.34 23.15
N ALA A 578 10.30 -24.49 22.69
CA ALA A 578 10.15 -25.69 23.52
C ALA A 578 11.49 -26.18 24.07
N LEU A 579 12.54 -26.22 23.24
CA LEU A 579 13.90 -26.56 23.67
C LEU A 579 14.46 -25.54 24.66
N SER A 580 14.21 -24.25 24.47
CA SER A 580 14.61 -23.20 25.41
C SER A 580 13.95 -23.37 26.77
N VAL A 581 12.67 -23.73 26.81
CA VAL A 581 11.96 -24.04 28.06
C VAL A 581 12.55 -25.28 28.71
N GLY A 582 12.77 -26.36 27.96
CA GLY A 582 13.41 -27.58 28.47
C GLY A 582 14.78 -27.33 29.07
N TRP A 583 15.62 -26.54 28.38
CA TRP A 583 16.94 -26.14 28.87
C TRP A 583 16.85 -25.32 30.16
N SER A 584 15.92 -24.37 30.23
CA SER A 584 15.69 -23.55 31.43
C SER A 584 15.24 -24.42 32.61
N THR A 585 14.31 -25.36 32.39
CA THR A 585 13.85 -26.31 33.41
C THR A 585 14.97 -27.22 33.90
N LEU A 586 15.86 -27.66 33.01
CA LEU A 586 17.01 -28.48 33.35
C LEU A 586 18.02 -27.73 34.23
N LEU A 587 18.27 -26.44 33.93
CA LEU A 587 19.16 -25.58 34.72
C LEU A 587 18.59 -25.19 36.09
N LEU A 588 17.27 -24.94 36.16
CA LEU A 588 16.59 -24.46 37.36
C LEU A 588 16.11 -25.58 38.30
N ASN A 589 16.32 -26.85 37.94
CA ASN A 589 15.95 -27.97 38.79
C ASN A 589 16.78 -27.97 40.08
N ALA A 590 16.12 -28.09 41.24
CA ALA A 590 16.73 -28.04 42.57
C ALA A 590 17.82 -29.11 42.81
N GLY A 591 17.80 -30.23 42.07
CA GLY A 591 18.85 -31.25 42.10
C GLY A 591 20.08 -30.97 41.23
N GLY A 592 20.05 -29.89 40.43
CA GLY A 592 21.07 -29.59 39.42
C GLY A 592 20.85 -30.36 38.10
N ALA A 593 21.45 -29.83 37.02
CA ALA A 593 21.31 -30.32 35.64
C ALA A 593 21.55 -31.82 35.43
N PHE A 594 22.33 -32.45 36.31
CA PHE A 594 22.77 -33.86 36.21
C PHE A 594 22.14 -34.78 37.26
N SER A 595 21.15 -34.29 38.03
CA SER A 595 20.45 -35.16 39.00
C SER A 595 19.56 -36.19 38.28
N PRO A 596 19.49 -37.44 38.79
CA PRO A 596 18.59 -38.47 38.27
C PRO A 596 17.14 -37.94 38.15
N GLY A 597 16.56 -38.06 36.96
CA GLY A 597 15.19 -37.59 36.68
C GLY A 597 15.08 -36.15 36.16
N SER A 598 16.13 -35.33 36.23
CA SER A 598 16.10 -33.95 35.71
C SER A 598 15.85 -33.89 34.21
N GLY A 599 16.42 -34.82 33.45
CA GLY A 599 16.17 -34.97 32.02
C GLY A 599 14.72 -35.39 31.69
N ALA A 600 14.08 -36.17 32.56
CA ALA A 600 12.68 -36.59 32.37
C ALA A 600 11.72 -35.41 32.61
N VAL A 601 11.97 -34.58 33.62
CA VAL A 601 11.20 -33.36 33.88
C VAL A 601 11.38 -32.35 32.75
N ALA A 602 12.62 -32.10 32.31
CA ALA A 602 12.90 -31.22 31.19
C ALA A 602 12.25 -31.72 29.88
N GLY A 603 12.39 -33.01 29.57
CA GLY A 603 11.77 -33.64 28.41
C GLY A 603 10.25 -33.54 28.44
N ARG A 604 9.62 -33.73 29.61
CA ARG A 604 8.17 -33.54 29.79
C ARG A 604 7.75 -32.12 29.42
N GLU A 605 8.44 -31.09 29.95
CA GLU A 605 8.07 -29.70 29.66
C GLU A 605 8.23 -29.36 28.16
N VAL A 606 9.29 -29.86 27.50
CA VAL A 606 9.47 -29.71 26.05
C VAL A 606 8.25 -30.26 25.30
N VAL A 607 7.88 -31.52 25.58
CA VAL A 607 6.77 -32.17 24.86
C VAL A 607 5.43 -31.54 25.21
N ARG A 608 5.23 -31.08 26.45
CA ARG A 608 4.03 -30.34 26.86
C ARG A 608 3.87 -29.04 26.08
N VAL A 609 4.94 -28.25 25.91
CA VAL A 609 4.93 -27.04 25.07
C VAL A 609 4.61 -27.38 23.62
N LEU A 610 5.16 -28.48 23.08
CA LEU A 610 4.83 -28.93 21.73
C LEU A 610 3.34 -29.33 21.61
N CYS A 611 2.80 -30.08 22.55
CA CYS A 611 1.36 -30.43 22.59
C CYS A 611 0.46 -29.19 22.71
N LEU A 612 0.91 -28.16 23.43
CA LEU A 612 0.19 -26.89 23.56
C LEU A 612 0.15 -26.09 22.25
N VAL A 613 1.29 -25.96 21.58
CA VAL A 613 1.46 -24.98 20.49
C VAL A 613 1.28 -25.59 19.09
N VAL A 614 1.71 -26.84 18.86
CA VAL A 614 1.69 -27.47 17.53
C VAL A 614 0.28 -27.52 16.92
N PRO A 615 -0.78 -28.00 17.61
CA PRO A 615 -2.12 -28.02 17.04
C PRO A 615 -2.59 -26.63 16.59
N GLY A 616 -2.41 -25.62 17.43
CA GLY A 616 -2.76 -24.24 17.10
C GLY A 616 -1.97 -23.70 15.90
N ALA A 617 -0.65 -23.90 15.89
CA ALA A 617 0.21 -23.45 14.79
C ALA A 617 -0.15 -24.08 13.43
N LEU A 618 -0.61 -25.34 13.43
CA LEU A 618 -1.10 -26.01 12.22
C LEU A 618 -2.45 -25.45 11.74
N LEU A 619 -3.37 -25.15 12.65
CA LEU A 619 -4.73 -24.70 12.32
C LEU A 619 -4.84 -23.20 12.04
N VAL A 620 -4.07 -22.34 12.72
CA VAL A 620 -4.11 -20.87 12.54
C VAL A 620 -3.81 -20.47 11.09
N GLY A 621 -2.89 -21.18 10.44
CA GLY A 621 -2.56 -20.93 9.03
C GLY A 621 -3.66 -21.28 8.03
N LEU A 622 -4.79 -21.82 8.50
CA LEU A 622 -5.99 -22.11 7.71
C LEU A 622 -7.12 -21.10 7.96
N LEU A 623 -6.96 -20.19 8.92
CA LEU A 623 -7.96 -19.16 9.22
C LEU A 623 -8.02 -18.17 8.06
N ARG A 624 -9.24 -17.93 7.58
CA ARG A 624 -9.55 -16.92 6.57
C ARG A 624 -10.21 -15.72 7.24
N PRO A 625 -9.61 -14.52 7.21
CA PRO A 625 -10.15 -13.32 7.85
C PRO A 625 -11.63 -13.06 7.55
N SER A 626 -12.05 -13.16 6.29
CA SER A 626 -13.43 -12.86 5.87
C SER A 626 -14.43 -13.86 6.45
N SER A 627 -14.11 -15.16 6.40
CA SER A 627 -14.96 -16.20 6.98
C SER A 627 -14.98 -16.15 8.51
N LEU A 628 -13.87 -15.71 9.13
CA LEU A 628 -13.77 -15.54 10.58
C LEU A 628 -14.68 -14.40 11.04
N VAL A 629 -14.67 -13.27 10.32
CA VAL A 629 -15.59 -12.15 10.54
C VAL A 629 -17.04 -12.62 10.49
N ASP A 630 -17.42 -13.36 9.45
CA ASP A 630 -18.76 -13.91 9.29
C ASP A 630 -19.14 -14.82 10.46
N ALA A 631 -18.24 -15.70 10.89
CA ALA A 631 -18.52 -16.65 11.96
C ALA A 631 -18.63 -15.95 13.33
N LEU A 632 -17.72 -15.04 13.66
CA LEU A 632 -17.76 -14.25 14.90
C LEU A 632 -19.04 -13.41 14.98
N GLY A 633 -19.41 -12.76 13.87
CA GLY A 633 -20.60 -11.93 13.78
C GLY A 633 -21.91 -12.71 13.82
N GLN A 634 -22.02 -13.81 13.08
CA GLN A 634 -23.28 -14.56 12.96
C GLN A 634 -23.50 -15.58 14.08
N ARG A 635 -22.43 -16.25 14.54
CA ARG A 635 -22.53 -17.38 15.49
C ARG A 635 -22.30 -16.95 16.93
N LEU A 636 -21.31 -16.10 17.18
CA LEU A 636 -21.06 -15.55 18.52
C LEU A 636 -21.79 -14.22 18.78
N ARG A 637 -22.41 -13.62 17.75
CA ARG A 637 -23.14 -12.34 17.84
C ARG A 637 -22.29 -11.21 18.41
N LEU A 638 -20.98 -11.24 18.13
CA LEU A 638 -20.08 -10.19 18.56
C LEU A 638 -20.38 -8.87 17.82
N PRO A 639 -20.12 -7.70 18.44
CA PRO A 639 -20.33 -6.40 17.81
C PRO A 639 -19.57 -6.29 16.48
N ALA A 640 -20.22 -5.75 15.45
CA ALA A 640 -19.67 -5.73 14.08
C ALA A 640 -18.36 -4.94 13.97
N ARG A 641 -18.27 -3.76 14.63
CA ARG A 641 -17.10 -2.88 14.53
C ARG A 641 -15.77 -3.58 14.91
N PRO A 642 -15.59 -4.13 16.13
CA PRO A 642 -14.34 -4.78 16.50
C PRO A 642 -14.05 -6.03 15.65
N VAL A 643 -15.08 -6.79 15.28
CA VAL A 643 -14.92 -8.02 14.48
C VAL A 643 -14.41 -7.69 13.08
N VAL A 644 -15.08 -6.78 12.38
CA VAL A 644 -14.74 -6.39 11.01
C VAL A 644 -13.40 -5.66 10.96
N ALA A 645 -13.13 -4.75 11.91
CA ALA A 645 -11.84 -4.08 12.01
C ALA A 645 -10.69 -5.08 12.24
N ALA A 646 -10.89 -6.08 13.11
CA ALA A 646 -9.90 -7.14 13.31
C ALA A 646 -9.68 -7.97 12.05
N GLY A 647 -10.75 -8.31 11.31
CA GLY A 647 -10.65 -9.02 10.03
C GLY A 647 -9.87 -8.22 8.97
N ALA A 648 -10.17 -6.93 8.83
CA ALA A 648 -9.46 -6.03 7.94
C ALA A 648 -7.98 -5.88 8.35
N GLY A 649 -7.69 -5.82 9.66
CA GLY A 649 -6.33 -5.82 10.19
C GLY A 649 -5.57 -7.12 9.90
N LEU A 650 -6.21 -8.29 10.05
CA LEU A 650 -5.61 -9.59 9.72
C LEU A 650 -5.19 -9.67 8.24
N LEU A 651 -5.95 -9.03 7.35
CA LEU A 651 -5.60 -8.96 5.92
C LEU A 651 -4.31 -8.19 5.64
N ARG A 652 -4.03 -7.16 6.44
CA ARG A 652 -2.84 -6.31 6.28
C ARG A 652 -1.56 -6.94 6.81
N ILE A 653 -1.64 -8.01 7.60
CA ILE A 653 -0.46 -8.69 8.13
C ILE A 653 0.45 -9.21 7.02
N GLU A 654 -0.12 -9.67 5.90
CA GLU A 654 0.66 -10.14 4.75
C GLU A 654 1.47 -9.02 4.07
N ASP A 655 1.02 -7.77 4.18
CA ASP A 655 1.72 -6.61 3.63
C ASP A 655 2.98 -6.26 4.44
N PHE A 656 2.98 -6.52 5.75
CA PHE A 656 4.09 -6.15 6.62
C PHE A 656 5.41 -6.80 6.21
N GLY A 657 5.38 -8.06 5.79
CA GLY A 657 6.57 -8.75 5.29
C GLY A 657 7.12 -8.11 4.01
N ARG A 658 6.22 -7.64 3.12
CA ARG A 658 6.60 -6.96 1.87
C ARG A 658 7.14 -5.56 2.15
N SER A 659 6.49 -4.81 3.05
CA SER A 659 6.90 -3.47 3.47
C SER A 659 8.26 -3.50 4.18
N TRP A 660 8.48 -4.47 5.09
CA TRP A 660 9.78 -4.67 5.75
C TRP A 660 10.91 -4.90 4.73
N ARG A 661 10.68 -5.76 3.73
CA ARG A 661 11.66 -6.03 2.67
C ARG A 661 11.95 -4.78 1.85
N ARG A 662 10.92 -4.04 1.43
CA ARG A 662 11.06 -2.79 0.66
C ARG A 662 11.84 -1.71 1.43
N MET A 663 11.56 -1.53 2.72
CA MET A 663 12.31 -0.61 3.58
C MET A 663 13.78 -1.03 3.70
N GLY A 664 14.04 -2.32 3.89
CA GLY A 664 15.40 -2.87 3.94
C GLY A 664 16.19 -2.65 2.65
N GLU A 665 15.57 -2.92 1.50
CA GLU A 665 16.16 -2.72 0.17
C GLU A 665 16.44 -1.24 -0.11
N THR A 666 15.49 -0.35 0.20
CA THR A 666 15.68 1.10 0.00
C THR A 666 16.82 1.63 0.86
N ARG A 667 16.92 1.19 2.11
CA ARG A 667 18.06 1.52 2.99
C ARG A 667 19.37 0.93 2.48
N HIS A 668 19.34 -0.24 1.85
CA HIS A 668 20.52 -0.86 1.25
C HIS A 668 21.09 -0.06 0.08
N VAL A 669 20.25 0.43 -0.84
CA VAL A 669 20.70 1.32 -1.93
C VAL A 669 21.27 2.62 -1.38
N ARG A 670 20.76 3.10 -0.24
CA ARG A 670 21.18 4.36 0.39
C ARG A 670 22.40 4.26 1.32
N GLY A 671 23.07 3.12 1.40
CA GLY A 671 24.25 3.00 2.28
C GLY A 671 23.90 2.84 3.76
N LEU A 672 22.63 2.63 4.10
CA LEU A 672 22.09 2.59 5.47
C LEU A 672 21.87 1.16 6.01
N ALA A 673 22.36 0.13 5.29
CA ALA A 673 22.31 -1.25 5.74
C ALA A 673 23.20 -1.47 7.00
N PRO A 674 22.92 -2.48 7.83
CA PRO A 674 23.68 -2.69 9.05
C PRO A 674 25.12 -3.11 8.73
N GLY A 675 26.08 -2.54 9.46
CA GLY A 675 27.46 -3.02 9.47
C GLY A 675 27.60 -4.44 10.03
N ARG A 676 28.83 -4.97 10.03
CA ARG A 676 29.10 -6.36 10.46
C ARG A 676 28.89 -6.63 11.95
N SER A 677 28.81 -5.59 12.79
CA SER A 677 28.69 -5.76 14.25
C SER A 677 27.28 -6.22 14.66
N PRO A 678 27.16 -7.12 15.67
CA PRO A 678 25.86 -7.54 16.20
C PRO A 678 25.00 -6.37 16.69
N ALA A 679 25.60 -5.40 17.37
CA ALA A 679 24.90 -4.21 17.86
C ALA A 679 24.35 -3.32 16.73
N ALA A 680 25.05 -3.22 15.59
CA ALA A 680 24.53 -2.49 14.42
C ALA A 680 23.34 -3.21 13.79
N ARG A 681 23.36 -4.56 13.73
CA ARG A 681 22.22 -5.35 13.22
C ARG A 681 20.99 -5.20 14.10
N VAL A 682 21.15 -5.20 15.43
CA VAL A 682 20.04 -4.97 16.37
C VAL A 682 19.45 -3.58 16.20
N ARG A 683 20.30 -2.52 16.12
CA ARG A 683 19.83 -1.15 15.89
C ARG A 683 19.10 -0.98 14.56
N HIS A 684 19.61 -1.61 13.49
CA HIS A 684 18.96 -1.59 12.18
C HIS A 684 17.63 -2.34 12.18
N GLY A 685 17.56 -3.49 12.87
CA GLY A 685 16.30 -4.20 13.09
C GLY A 685 15.28 -3.32 13.80
N ALA A 686 15.68 -2.68 14.91
CA ALA A 686 14.82 -1.77 15.66
C ALA A 686 14.30 -0.59 14.82
N SER A 687 15.15 0.01 13.96
CA SER A 687 14.73 1.12 13.10
C SER A 687 13.84 0.67 11.94
N LEU A 688 13.99 -0.56 11.42
CA LEU A 688 13.05 -1.14 10.46
C LEU A 688 11.71 -1.43 11.14
N THR A 689 11.71 -1.93 12.38
CA THR A 689 10.50 -2.17 13.17
C THR A 689 9.74 -0.88 13.43
N LEU A 690 10.44 0.21 13.79
CA LEU A 690 9.81 1.51 13.97
C LEU A 690 9.17 2.01 12.65
N GLY A 691 9.89 1.92 11.52
CA GLY A 691 9.35 2.29 10.21
C GLY A 691 8.12 1.47 9.83
N LEU A 692 8.15 0.16 10.11
CA LEU A 692 7.01 -0.73 9.89
C LEU A 692 5.82 -0.37 10.78
N LEU A 693 6.05 0.02 12.04
CA LEU A 693 5.00 0.48 12.96
C LEU A 693 4.33 1.77 12.46
N VAL A 694 5.12 2.75 12.01
CA VAL A 694 4.61 4.01 11.44
C VAL A 694 3.78 3.72 10.19
N HIS A 695 4.27 2.87 9.29
CA HIS A 695 3.54 2.46 8.10
C HIS A 695 2.23 1.72 8.46
N ALA A 696 2.26 0.81 9.45
CA ALA A 696 1.08 0.09 9.90
C ALA A 696 0.01 1.04 10.47
N LEU A 697 0.41 2.04 11.26
CA LEU A 697 -0.51 3.04 11.82
C LEU A 697 -1.19 3.86 10.71
N ARG A 698 -0.42 4.32 9.72
CA ARG A 698 -0.95 5.07 8.58
C ARG A 698 -1.85 4.24 7.69
N SER A 699 -1.42 3.01 7.39
CA SER A 699 -2.23 2.08 6.61
C SER A 699 -3.56 1.80 7.32
N ALA A 700 -3.55 1.69 8.65
CA ALA A 700 -4.77 1.57 9.44
C ALA A 700 -5.65 2.83 9.40
N GLN A 701 -5.08 4.03 9.48
CA GLN A 701 -5.84 5.28 9.32
C GLN A 701 -6.50 5.38 7.93
N GLN A 702 -5.75 5.12 6.86
CA GLN A 702 -6.28 5.12 5.49
C GLN A 702 -7.39 4.09 5.30
N LEU A 703 -7.20 2.89 5.86
CA LEU A 703 -8.20 1.83 5.85
C LEU A 703 -9.45 2.22 6.64
N SER A 704 -9.31 2.89 7.78
CA SER A 704 -10.45 3.40 8.57
C SER A 704 -11.28 4.37 7.74
N VAL A 705 -10.64 5.37 7.12
CA VAL A 705 -11.32 6.33 6.23
C VAL A 705 -12.02 5.61 5.08
N ALA A 706 -11.38 4.60 4.47
CA ALA A 706 -11.98 3.82 3.39
C ALA A 706 -13.16 2.93 3.84
N MET A 707 -13.14 2.48 5.09
CA MET A 707 -14.24 1.74 5.70
C MET A 707 -15.41 2.69 6.02
N ASP A 708 -15.11 3.86 6.58
CA ASP A 708 -16.10 4.86 6.98
C ASP A 708 -16.79 5.49 5.76
N ALA A 709 -16.05 5.73 4.68
CA ALA A 709 -16.58 6.08 3.36
C ALA A 709 -17.61 5.06 2.83
N ARG A 710 -17.56 3.81 3.31
CA ARG A 710 -18.52 2.74 2.99
C ARG A 710 -19.46 2.44 4.16
N GLY A 711 -19.75 3.46 4.95
CA GLY A 711 -20.77 3.46 6.00
C GLY A 711 -20.37 2.74 7.28
N PHE A 712 -19.08 2.41 7.49
CA PHE A 712 -18.64 1.65 8.66
C PHE A 712 -18.81 2.40 10.00
N ALA A 713 -18.51 3.70 10.06
CA ALA A 713 -18.65 4.52 11.27
C ALA A 713 -20.06 4.48 11.87
N ALA A 714 -21.09 4.48 11.01
CA ALA A 714 -22.50 4.52 11.39
C ALA A 714 -23.11 3.12 11.66
N VAL A 715 -22.34 2.04 11.56
CA VAL A 715 -22.86 0.66 11.71
C VAL A 715 -23.33 0.40 13.13
N ARG A 716 -24.66 0.29 13.29
CA ARG A 716 -25.30 -0.26 14.51
C ARG A 716 -25.68 -1.74 14.35
N ARG A 717 -26.07 -2.13 13.15
CA ARG A 717 -26.39 -3.52 12.75
C ARG A 717 -25.77 -3.78 11.39
N ARG A 718 -25.25 -4.99 11.20
CA ARG A 718 -24.60 -5.40 9.96
C ARG A 718 -25.24 -6.68 9.45
N THR A 719 -25.53 -6.76 8.17
CA THR A 719 -25.93 -8.00 7.52
C THR A 719 -24.71 -8.73 6.95
N TYR A 720 -24.86 -10.01 6.67
CA TYR A 720 -23.79 -10.82 6.10
C TYR A 720 -24.32 -11.52 4.85
N ALA A 721 -23.72 -11.24 3.70
CA ALA A 721 -24.14 -11.75 2.39
C ALA A 721 -23.98 -13.28 2.29
N LEU A 722 -22.97 -13.82 2.98
CA LEU A 722 -22.69 -15.25 3.03
C LEU A 722 -23.03 -15.83 4.42
N PRO A 723 -23.72 -16.98 4.48
CA PRO A 723 -24.02 -17.63 5.74
C PRO A 723 -22.77 -18.34 6.28
N SER A 724 -22.51 -18.18 7.58
CA SER A 724 -21.54 -19.01 8.29
C SER A 724 -22.20 -20.32 8.69
N THR A 725 -21.97 -21.42 7.99
CA THR A 725 -22.61 -22.73 8.29
C THR A 725 -21.71 -23.65 9.12
N PHE A 726 -22.32 -24.55 9.88
CA PHE A 726 -21.69 -25.69 10.53
C PHE A 726 -22.15 -26.96 9.82
N GLY A 727 -21.20 -27.80 9.40
CA GLY A 727 -21.48 -29.05 8.70
C GLY A 727 -20.81 -30.27 9.32
N HIS A 728 -20.93 -31.42 8.66
CA HIS A 728 -20.33 -32.67 9.14
C HIS A 728 -18.79 -32.59 9.27
N ARG A 729 -18.12 -31.80 8.42
CA ARG A 729 -16.66 -31.61 8.51
C ARG A 729 -16.27 -30.90 9.81
N ASP A 730 -17.10 -29.98 10.27
CA ASP A 730 -16.89 -29.29 11.55
C ASP A 730 -16.97 -30.25 12.72
N LEU A 731 -17.95 -31.16 12.70
CA LEU A 731 -18.08 -32.20 13.73
C LEU A 731 -16.84 -33.09 13.81
N VAL A 732 -16.30 -33.51 12.67
CA VAL A 732 -15.07 -34.33 12.62
C VAL A 732 -13.86 -33.54 13.14
N CYS A 733 -13.72 -32.28 12.73
CA CYS A 733 -12.63 -31.43 13.19
C CYS A 733 -12.72 -31.16 14.71
N LEU A 734 -13.91 -30.90 15.24
CA LEU A 734 -14.13 -30.70 16.66
C LEU A 734 -13.89 -31.99 17.46
N ALA A 735 -14.34 -33.14 16.95
CA ALA A 735 -14.08 -34.45 17.55
C ALA A 735 -12.58 -34.74 17.67
N SER A 736 -11.77 -34.34 16.68
CA SER A 736 -10.30 -34.43 16.78
C SER A 736 -9.73 -33.55 17.91
N GLY A 737 -10.32 -32.37 18.15
CA GLY A 737 -9.96 -31.52 19.29
C GLY A 737 -10.35 -32.13 20.63
N VAL A 738 -11.54 -32.73 20.72
CA VAL A 738 -11.99 -33.47 21.91
C VAL A 738 -11.09 -34.67 22.19
N LEU A 739 -10.66 -35.40 21.16
CA LEU A 739 -9.69 -36.47 21.30
C LEU A 739 -8.38 -35.95 21.92
N LEU A 740 -7.84 -34.84 21.41
CA LEU A 740 -6.62 -34.23 21.96
C LEU A 740 -6.80 -33.67 23.37
N LEU A 741 -8.02 -33.26 23.74
CA LEU A 741 -8.37 -32.87 25.10
C LEU A 741 -8.35 -34.07 26.06
N VAL A 742 -9.01 -35.18 25.70
CA VAL A 742 -9.27 -36.32 26.60
C VAL A 742 -8.08 -37.27 26.68
N LEU A 743 -7.36 -37.48 25.57
CA LEU A 743 -6.26 -38.44 25.45
C LEU A 743 -5.22 -38.37 26.57
N PRO A 744 -4.62 -37.22 26.91
CA PRO A 744 -3.60 -37.17 27.96
C PRO A 744 -4.16 -37.61 29.33
N TYR A 745 -5.36 -37.11 29.71
CA TYR A 745 -6.00 -37.51 30.96
C TYR A 745 -6.38 -39.00 31.02
N ALA A 746 -6.72 -39.60 29.87
CA ALA A 746 -7.02 -41.02 29.79
C ALA A 746 -5.76 -41.89 29.87
N LEU A 747 -4.64 -41.42 29.33
CA LEU A 747 -3.35 -42.13 29.35
C LEU A 747 -2.65 -42.06 30.72
N THR A 748 -2.81 -40.95 31.45
CA THR A 748 -2.22 -40.75 32.78
C THR A 748 -2.44 -41.92 33.75
N PRO A 749 -3.67 -42.40 34.03
CA PRO A 749 -3.86 -43.53 34.95
C PRO A 749 -3.41 -44.88 34.38
N LEU A 750 -3.31 -45.03 33.05
CA LEU A 750 -2.89 -46.27 32.39
C LEU A 750 -1.37 -46.43 32.34
N LEU A 751 -0.66 -45.31 32.41
CA LEU A 751 0.80 -45.23 32.30
C LEU A 751 1.43 -44.70 33.60
N ALA A 752 0.63 -44.54 34.66
CA ALA A 752 1.13 -44.29 36.00
C ALA A 752 1.97 -45.50 36.45
N PRO A 753 3.21 -45.28 36.91
CA PRO A 753 4.14 -46.36 37.29
C PRO A 753 3.69 -47.14 38.53
#